data_AF-A0A9P9YVI6-F1
#
_entry.id   AF-A0A9P9YVI6-F1
#
_cell.length_a   1.000
_cell.length_b   1.000
_cell.length_c   1.000
_cell.angle_alpha   90.00
_cell.angle_beta   90.00
_cell.angle_gamma   90.00
#
_symmetry.space_group_name_H-M   'P 1'
#
loop_
_entity.id
_entity.type
_entity.pdbx_description
1 polymer ?
#
loop_
_entity_poly.entity_id
_entity_poly.type
_entity_poly.pdbx_seq_one_letter_code
_entity_poly.pdbx_strand_id
1 'polypeptide(L)'
;MCHRCALAMMRMRVCWSICARRSARTFACTPRNTTEEFKPFMEQFVTAVWELLVKTSLQTKYDALVSHALQFLSVVAERQHYQSIFENPEILAQICDKVVIPNLDIRPSDEEIFEDSPEEYIRRDIEGSDIDTRRRAACDLVKTLSINFEQKIFGIFGQYLEILLTKYKENPTANWRSKDTAIYLVTSWASRGGTQKHGITQTSELVPLPEFCAQQIIPELERPNINEIPVLKAAAIKYVMVFRSILGPQVLANCLPQLIRHLPAESPVVHSYAACSVEKILTMRDASNAIVFGPQVLGPHATQLISGLFATLSLPGSGENEYVMKAIMRSFSVLQSASMPFMGVALPQLTEILTQVAKNPSRPHFNHYLFETLALSIKIVCQADASAVSSFEEALFPVFQGILQQDIVEFMPYVFQMLSVLLEVREGSGSIPEPYWALFPCLLSPALWDRTGNVTPLIRLISAFIKQGSAQIQALGKLSAILGIFQKMIASKANDHEGFYLLQNLLSYYPAAEIQTNLRQIFGLLFQRLSLSKTPKYISGIIVFFSFYVIKYSGGQLAQLIDEIQPGMFGMLLDRVFITDMGKVLKEQDRKMVAVGVTKLLTETPEMLLPQHGAFWPRLLHSLIDLFERPPEKLKGLEIGESAGVAEDPDAGYQVAFAQLTHAQPNQPDHLAEITDARQFLATSLSKFAQSRAGELPTLLSPLEPEYKQVLQKYCDQAGVRIA
;
A
#
# COMPACT_ATOMS: atom_id res chain seq x y z
N MET A 1 18.10 21.61 -54.74
CA MET A 1 16.96 21.58 -53.79
C MET A 1 17.33 22.37 -52.56
N CYS A 2 16.63 23.47 -52.31
CA CYS A 2 17.07 24.61 -51.49
C CYS A 2 16.91 24.36 -49.98
N HIS A 3 17.80 24.93 -49.17
CA HIS A 3 17.84 24.93 -47.70
C HIS A 3 16.50 25.31 -47.02
N ARG A 4 15.61 26.00 -47.74
CA ARG A 4 14.23 26.33 -47.33
C ARG A 4 13.27 25.13 -47.35
N CYS A 5 13.47 24.13 -48.22
CA CYS A 5 12.69 22.88 -48.20
C CYS A 5 13.04 22.00 -46.98
N ALA A 6 14.31 21.99 -46.55
CA ALA A 6 14.73 21.28 -45.35
C ALA A 6 14.16 21.90 -44.07
N LEU A 7 14.14 23.24 -43.96
CA LEU A 7 13.48 23.93 -42.84
C LEU A 7 11.96 23.77 -42.83
N ALA A 8 11.31 23.68 -44.01
CA ALA A 8 9.88 23.43 -44.11
C ALA A 8 9.51 21.99 -43.69
N MET A 9 10.31 20.98 -44.07
CA MET A 9 10.14 19.61 -43.58
C MET A 9 10.40 19.48 -42.07
N MET A 10 11.37 20.23 -41.53
CA MET A 10 11.68 20.22 -40.09
C MET A 10 10.58 20.90 -39.27
N ARG A 11 10.01 22.02 -39.77
CA ARG A 11 8.83 22.68 -39.19
C ARG A 11 7.56 21.83 -39.33
N MET A 12 7.37 21.12 -40.44
CA MET A 12 6.28 20.16 -40.59
C MET A 12 6.43 18.98 -39.63
N ARG A 13 7.63 18.46 -39.38
CA ARG A 13 7.90 17.38 -38.42
C ARG A 13 7.60 17.78 -36.97
N VAL A 14 7.95 19.00 -36.56
CA VAL A 14 7.63 19.53 -35.23
C VAL A 14 6.13 19.84 -35.12
N CYS A 15 5.51 20.42 -36.15
CA CYS A 15 4.05 20.55 -36.20
C CYS A 15 3.33 19.21 -36.22
N TRP A 16 3.88 18.15 -36.83
CA TRP A 16 3.30 16.81 -36.85
C TRP A 16 3.45 16.08 -35.52
N SER A 17 4.58 16.21 -34.81
CA SER A 17 4.68 15.62 -33.47
C SER A 17 3.80 16.37 -32.47
N ILE A 18 3.66 17.69 -32.61
CA ILE A 18 2.73 18.52 -31.84
C ILE A 18 1.29 18.22 -32.23
N CYS A 19 0.96 18.03 -33.51
CA CYS A 19 -0.37 17.64 -33.98
C CYS A 19 -0.69 16.17 -33.69
N ALA A 20 0.27 15.26 -33.63
CA ALA A 20 0.05 13.87 -33.23
C ALA A 20 -0.12 13.78 -31.70
N ARG A 21 0.68 14.51 -30.92
CA ARG A 21 0.46 14.67 -29.47
C ARG A 21 -0.85 15.37 -29.16
N ARG A 22 -1.15 16.47 -29.87
CA ARG A 22 -2.44 17.16 -29.73
C ARG A 22 -3.56 16.28 -30.24
N SER A 23 -3.50 15.64 -31.40
CA SER A 23 -4.59 14.79 -31.91
C SER A 23 -4.80 13.57 -31.04
N ALA A 24 -3.76 12.88 -30.55
CA ALA A 24 -3.92 11.75 -29.63
C ALA A 24 -4.51 12.19 -28.27
N ARG A 25 -4.04 13.30 -27.67
CA ARG A 25 -4.65 13.86 -26.45
C ARG A 25 -6.05 14.45 -26.68
N THR A 26 -6.29 15.04 -27.85
CA THR A 26 -7.58 15.66 -28.19
C THR A 26 -8.59 14.56 -28.53
N PHE A 27 -8.25 13.50 -29.26
CA PHE A 27 -9.11 12.33 -29.50
C PHE A 27 -9.34 11.46 -28.25
N ALA A 28 -8.40 11.44 -27.30
CA ALA A 28 -8.56 10.74 -26.03
C ALA A 28 -9.42 11.52 -25.02
N CYS A 29 -9.36 12.86 -25.03
CA CYS A 29 -10.04 13.71 -24.04
C CYS A 29 -11.27 14.48 -24.56
N THR A 30 -11.71 14.30 -25.81
CA THR A 30 -12.83 15.08 -26.34
C THR A 30 -14.21 14.47 -26.05
N PRO A 31 -15.21 15.29 -25.66
CA PRO A 31 -16.60 14.86 -25.62
C PRO A 31 -17.10 14.57 -27.04
N ARG A 32 -18.09 13.68 -27.15
CA ARG A 32 -18.69 13.07 -28.38
C ARG A 32 -18.92 14.01 -29.59
N ASN A 33 -18.92 15.32 -29.42
CA ASN A 33 -19.30 16.29 -30.46
C ASN A 33 -18.19 16.69 -31.45
N THR A 34 -16.90 16.45 -31.17
CA THR A 34 -15.80 16.77 -32.12
C THR A 34 -15.39 15.60 -33.02
N THR A 35 -15.92 14.40 -32.77
CA THR A 35 -15.63 13.19 -33.56
C THR A 35 -16.31 13.21 -34.94
N GLU A 36 -17.43 13.92 -35.08
CA GLU A 36 -18.16 14.04 -36.36
C GLU A 36 -17.44 14.94 -37.37
N GLU A 37 -16.83 16.04 -36.93
CA GLU A 37 -16.12 16.99 -37.82
C GLU A 37 -14.82 16.41 -38.40
N PHE A 38 -14.15 15.51 -37.66
CA PHE A 38 -12.88 14.90 -38.09
C PHE A 38 -13.06 13.61 -38.89
N LYS A 39 -14.27 13.03 -38.87
CA LYS A 39 -14.64 11.79 -39.57
C LYS A 39 -14.24 11.74 -41.05
N PRO A 40 -14.48 12.77 -41.90
CA PRO A 40 -14.15 12.70 -43.33
C PRO A 40 -12.64 12.67 -43.64
N PHE A 41 -11.80 13.09 -42.70
CA PHE A 41 -10.34 13.13 -42.89
C PHE A 41 -9.63 11.89 -42.35
N MET A 42 -10.31 11.08 -41.54
CA MET A 42 -9.68 9.99 -40.78
C MET A 42 -8.95 8.98 -41.67
N GLU A 43 -9.57 8.55 -42.77
CA GLU A 43 -8.97 7.58 -43.69
C GLU A 43 -7.68 8.11 -44.34
N GLN A 44 -7.64 9.40 -44.68
CA GLN A 44 -6.44 10.06 -45.20
C GLN A 44 -5.34 10.15 -44.13
N PHE A 45 -5.71 10.46 -42.89
CA PHE A 45 -4.76 10.50 -41.77
C PHE A 45 -4.19 9.11 -41.46
N VAL A 46 -5.03 8.07 -41.41
CA VAL A 46 -4.58 6.68 -41.22
C VAL A 46 -3.62 6.28 -42.33
N THR A 47 -3.95 6.58 -43.59
CA THR A 47 -3.07 6.28 -44.75
C THR A 47 -1.74 7.03 -44.67
N ALA A 48 -1.74 8.31 -44.27
CA ALA A 48 -0.52 9.10 -44.14
C ALA A 48 0.38 8.60 -42.98
N VAL A 49 -0.21 8.27 -41.83
CA VAL A 49 0.51 7.70 -40.69
C VAL A 49 1.08 6.33 -41.03
N TRP A 50 0.31 5.52 -41.76
CA TRP A 50 0.72 4.24 -42.29
C TRP A 50 1.97 4.35 -43.18
N GLU A 51 1.91 5.17 -44.22
CA GLU A 51 3.05 5.39 -45.12
C GLU A 51 4.27 5.95 -44.39
N LEU A 52 4.05 6.83 -43.40
CA LEU A 52 5.11 7.34 -42.55
C LEU A 52 5.81 6.20 -41.79
N LEU A 53 5.05 5.29 -41.19
CA LEU A 53 5.61 4.16 -40.44
C LEU A 53 6.43 3.23 -41.34
N VAL A 54 5.95 2.92 -42.54
CA VAL A 54 6.67 2.07 -43.52
C VAL A 54 7.98 2.72 -43.99
N LYS A 55 8.01 4.06 -44.15
CA LYS A 55 9.18 4.80 -44.65
C LYS A 55 10.18 5.21 -43.57
N THR A 56 9.82 5.08 -42.28
CA THR A 56 10.65 5.57 -41.17
C THR A 56 11.66 4.50 -40.73
N SER A 57 12.92 4.89 -40.56
CA SER A 57 13.99 3.95 -40.15
C SER A 57 13.95 3.61 -38.66
N LEU A 58 14.67 2.55 -38.28
CA LEU A 58 14.77 2.04 -36.90
C LEU A 58 15.69 2.88 -35.99
N GLN A 59 16.18 4.05 -36.45
CA GLN A 59 17.07 4.90 -35.66
C GLN A 59 16.36 5.52 -34.44
N THR A 60 17.02 5.53 -33.28
CA THR A 60 16.51 6.00 -31.98
C THR A 60 15.90 7.40 -32.02
N LYS A 61 16.44 8.31 -32.83
CA LYS A 61 15.91 9.68 -33.01
C LYS A 61 14.47 9.76 -33.53
N TYR A 62 13.97 8.67 -34.13
CA TYR A 62 12.58 8.58 -34.63
C TYR A 62 11.66 7.82 -33.67
N ASP A 63 12.14 7.32 -32.54
CA ASP A 63 11.37 6.46 -31.63
C ASP A 63 10.11 7.15 -31.15
N ALA A 64 10.21 8.40 -30.66
CA ALA A 64 9.04 9.16 -30.25
C ALA A 64 8.01 9.29 -31.38
N LEU A 65 8.43 9.60 -32.61
CA LEU A 65 7.51 9.74 -33.74
C LEU A 65 6.78 8.42 -34.05
N VAL A 66 7.53 7.31 -34.08
CA VAL A 66 6.98 5.98 -34.39
C VAL A 66 6.06 5.49 -33.26
N SER A 67 6.46 5.64 -31.99
CA SER A 67 5.63 5.27 -30.85
C SER A 67 4.29 6.01 -30.85
N HIS A 68 4.31 7.33 -31.07
CA HIS A 68 3.08 8.14 -31.14
C HIS A 68 2.21 7.78 -32.36
N ALA A 69 2.83 7.43 -33.50
CA ALA A 69 2.11 6.98 -34.69
C ALA A 69 1.44 5.60 -34.48
N LEU A 70 2.11 4.67 -33.81
CA LEU A 70 1.55 3.36 -33.43
C LEU A 70 0.42 3.50 -32.40
N GLN A 71 0.58 4.38 -31.41
CA GLN A 71 -0.48 4.71 -30.46
C GLN A 71 -1.70 5.32 -31.15
N PHE A 72 -1.48 6.22 -32.12
CA PHE A 72 -2.58 6.76 -32.92
C PHE A 72 -3.35 5.63 -33.64
N LEU A 73 -2.66 4.72 -34.33
CA LEU A 73 -3.31 3.58 -34.98
C LEU A 73 -4.07 2.71 -33.98
N SER A 74 -3.52 2.50 -32.78
CA SER A 74 -4.17 1.73 -31.71
C SER A 74 -5.49 2.40 -31.29
N VAL A 75 -5.46 3.71 -31.01
CA VAL A 75 -6.65 4.48 -30.62
C VAL A 75 -7.71 4.44 -31.72
N VAL A 76 -7.33 4.56 -33.00
CA VAL A 76 -8.31 4.50 -34.10
C VAL A 76 -8.89 3.08 -34.22
N ALA A 77 -8.06 2.04 -34.12
CA ALA A 77 -8.50 0.65 -34.18
C ALA A 77 -9.45 0.24 -33.04
N GLU A 78 -9.38 0.91 -31.88
CA GLU A 78 -10.28 0.71 -30.74
C GLU A 78 -11.70 1.26 -31.00
N ARG A 79 -11.84 2.28 -31.86
CA ARG A 79 -13.12 2.96 -32.10
C ARG A 79 -13.97 2.20 -33.12
N GLN A 80 -15.14 1.74 -32.69
CA GLN A 80 -16.10 1.00 -33.55
C GLN A 80 -16.40 1.69 -34.89
N HIS A 81 -16.55 3.02 -34.91
CA HIS A 81 -16.89 3.77 -36.12
C HIS A 81 -15.78 3.81 -37.18
N TYR A 82 -14.55 3.41 -36.86
CA TYR A 82 -13.40 3.36 -37.79
C TYR A 82 -12.90 1.94 -38.04
N GLN A 83 -13.59 0.91 -37.52
CA GLN A 83 -13.18 -0.49 -37.69
C GLN A 83 -13.12 -0.91 -39.16
N SER A 84 -13.99 -0.39 -40.01
CA SER A 84 -14.01 -0.68 -41.45
C SER A 84 -12.69 -0.37 -42.17
N ILE A 85 -11.89 0.58 -41.65
CA ILE A 85 -10.56 0.92 -42.20
C ILE A 85 -9.57 -0.25 -42.00
N PHE A 86 -9.75 -1.04 -40.93
CA PHE A 86 -8.90 -2.18 -40.57
C PHE A 86 -9.53 -3.53 -40.93
N GLU A 87 -10.71 -3.55 -41.54
CA GLU A 87 -11.41 -4.79 -41.92
C GLU A 87 -10.82 -5.44 -43.19
N ASN A 88 -10.18 -4.66 -44.06
CA ASN A 88 -9.55 -5.19 -45.28
C ASN A 88 -8.37 -6.11 -44.90
N PRO A 89 -8.43 -7.42 -45.21
CA PRO A 89 -7.40 -8.38 -44.84
C PRO A 89 -6.01 -8.05 -45.40
N GLU A 90 -5.93 -7.44 -46.59
CA GLU A 90 -4.66 -7.09 -47.21
C GLU A 90 -3.98 -5.93 -46.47
N ILE A 91 -4.76 -4.92 -46.07
CA ILE A 91 -4.25 -3.78 -45.29
C ILE A 91 -3.81 -4.26 -43.91
N LEU A 92 -4.60 -5.12 -43.26
CA LEU A 92 -4.27 -5.68 -41.96
C LEU A 92 -3.00 -6.54 -42.02
N ALA A 93 -2.84 -7.35 -43.07
CA ALA A 93 -1.63 -8.15 -43.29
C ALA A 93 -0.41 -7.27 -43.54
N GLN A 94 -0.54 -6.19 -44.32
CA GLN A 94 0.53 -5.21 -44.50
C GLN A 94 0.89 -4.52 -43.19
N ILE A 95 -0.10 -4.14 -42.36
CA ILE A 95 0.09 -3.61 -41.00
C ILE A 95 0.93 -4.52 -40.14
N CYS A 96 0.57 -5.79 -40.13
CA CYS A 96 1.31 -6.80 -39.39
C CYS A 96 2.75 -6.94 -39.90
N ASP A 97 2.93 -7.12 -41.21
CA ASP A 97 4.24 -7.40 -41.83
C ASP A 97 5.20 -6.20 -41.83
N LYS A 98 4.75 -5.04 -42.31
CA LYS A 98 5.64 -3.90 -42.60
C LYS A 98 5.81 -2.93 -41.45
N VAL A 99 4.93 -2.99 -40.45
CA VAL A 99 4.92 -2.02 -39.35
C VAL A 99 5.03 -2.71 -38.00
N VAL A 100 4.21 -3.71 -37.71
CA VAL A 100 4.23 -4.35 -36.39
C VAL A 100 5.51 -5.17 -36.19
N ILE A 101 5.77 -6.17 -37.05
CA ILE A 101 6.89 -7.11 -36.86
C ILE A 101 8.25 -6.38 -36.75
N PRO A 102 8.61 -5.42 -37.63
CA PRO A 102 9.89 -4.72 -37.55
C PRO A 102 10.07 -3.87 -36.27
N ASN A 103 8.97 -3.47 -35.64
CA ASN A 103 8.99 -2.72 -34.39
C ASN A 103 8.84 -3.63 -33.15
N LEU A 104 8.57 -4.93 -33.31
CA LEU A 104 8.56 -5.94 -32.23
C LEU A 104 9.92 -6.59 -32.02
N ASP A 105 10.75 -6.65 -33.07
CA ASP A 105 12.11 -7.17 -33.01
C ASP A 105 12.96 -6.40 -32.00
N ILE A 106 13.76 -7.12 -31.22
CA ILE A 106 14.76 -6.50 -30.34
C ILE A 106 15.84 -5.83 -31.18
N ARG A 107 16.12 -4.56 -30.88
CA ARG A 107 17.13 -3.77 -31.60
C ARG A 107 18.46 -3.81 -30.85
N PRO A 108 19.58 -3.54 -31.53
CA PRO A 108 20.88 -3.39 -30.89
C PRO A 108 20.87 -2.38 -29.73
N SER A 109 20.12 -1.27 -29.85
CA SER A 109 19.98 -0.30 -28.75
C SER A 109 19.22 -0.84 -27.54
N ASP A 110 18.30 -1.78 -27.74
CA ASP A 110 17.57 -2.42 -26.63
C ASP A 110 18.46 -3.47 -25.94
N GLU A 111 19.36 -4.12 -26.69
CA GLU A 111 20.43 -5.00 -26.17
C GLU A 111 21.47 -4.20 -25.37
N GLU A 112 21.91 -3.05 -25.87
CA GLU A 112 22.80 -2.12 -25.15
C GLU A 112 22.18 -1.71 -23.80
N ILE A 113 20.89 -1.34 -23.76
CA ILE A 113 20.21 -1.00 -22.50
C ILE A 113 20.11 -2.23 -21.58
N PHE A 114 19.87 -3.42 -22.13
CA PHE A 114 19.81 -4.67 -21.35
C PHE A 114 21.16 -5.01 -20.69
N GLU A 115 22.28 -4.74 -21.36
CA GLU A 115 23.63 -5.04 -20.88
C GLU A 115 24.22 -3.92 -20.02
N ASP A 116 24.13 -2.67 -20.47
CA ASP A 116 24.79 -1.51 -19.84
C ASP A 116 23.93 -0.82 -18.78
N SER A 117 22.60 -0.88 -18.90
CA SER A 117 21.63 -0.20 -18.03
C SER A 117 20.50 -1.13 -17.55
N PRO A 118 20.81 -2.28 -16.92
CA PRO A 118 19.82 -3.31 -16.60
C PRO A 118 18.71 -2.83 -15.67
N GLU A 119 19.01 -1.91 -14.74
CA GLU A 119 17.99 -1.33 -13.86
C GLU A 119 16.94 -0.52 -14.63
N GLU A 120 17.40 0.28 -15.59
CA GLU A 120 16.50 1.04 -16.46
C GLU A 120 15.66 0.09 -17.30
N TYR A 121 16.25 -0.97 -17.86
CA TYR A 121 15.53 -2.01 -18.59
C TYR A 121 14.41 -2.65 -17.74
N ILE A 122 14.73 -3.05 -16.50
CA ILE A 122 13.78 -3.72 -15.62
C ILE A 122 12.62 -2.79 -15.22
N ARG A 123 12.92 -1.54 -14.83
CA ARG A 123 11.88 -0.57 -14.43
C ARG A 123 10.94 -0.26 -15.58
N ARG A 124 11.50 -0.01 -16.76
CA ARG A 124 10.78 0.20 -18.00
C ARG A 124 9.77 -0.92 -18.28
N ASP A 125 10.23 -2.16 -18.16
CA ASP A 125 9.44 -3.33 -18.52
C ASP A 125 8.46 -3.82 -17.44
N ILE A 126 8.88 -3.88 -16.17
CA ILE A 126 8.07 -4.41 -15.06
C ILE A 126 7.08 -3.36 -14.52
N GLU A 127 7.52 -2.11 -14.36
CA GLU A 127 6.73 -1.04 -13.74
C GLU A 127 5.84 -0.32 -14.75
N GLY A 128 6.10 -0.51 -16.05
CA GLY A 128 5.30 0.06 -17.13
C GLY A 128 5.53 1.56 -17.36
N SER A 129 6.71 2.07 -16.98
CA SER A 129 7.14 3.44 -17.28
C SER A 129 7.45 3.66 -18.78
N ASP A 130 7.43 2.59 -19.57
CA ASP A 130 7.69 2.50 -21.01
C ASP A 130 6.60 3.04 -21.94
N ILE A 131 5.96 4.15 -21.59
CA ILE A 131 4.87 4.72 -22.41
C ILE A 131 5.36 5.13 -23.82
N ASP A 132 6.67 5.25 -24.07
CA ASP A 132 7.22 5.82 -25.31
C ASP A 132 8.16 4.90 -26.14
N THR A 133 8.31 3.60 -25.84
CA THR A 133 9.14 2.71 -26.69
C THR A 133 8.39 2.14 -27.91
N ARG A 134 9.11 1.94 -29.03
CA ARG A 134 8.51 1.38 -30.25
C ARG A 134 7.95 -0.02 -30.03
N ARG A 135 8.72 -0.85 -29.31
CA ARG A 135 8.38 -2.23 -29.01
C ARG A 135 7.09 -2.34 -28.20
N ARG A 136 6.93 -1.45 -27.21
CA ARG A 136 5.71 -1.35 -26.43
C ARG A 136 4.53 -0.85 -27.26
N ALA A 137 4.71 0.24 -28.02
CA ALA A 137 3.65 0.79 -28.86
C ALA A 137 3.17 -0.19 -29.95
N ALA A 138 4.08 -1.00 -30.50
CA ALA A 138 3.74 -2.08 -31.43
C ALA A 138 2.95 -3.21 -30.72
N CYS A 139 3.34 -3.58 -29.50
CA CYS A 139 2.59 -4.53 -28.66
C CYS A 139 1.17 -4.03 -28.35
N ASP A 140 1.01 -2.77 -27.95
CA ASP A 140 -0.30 -2.20 -27.63
C ASP A 140 -1.21 -2.14 -28.89
N LEU A 141 -0.62 -1.90 -30.07
CA LEU A 141 -1.32 -2.02 -31.36
C LEU A 141 -1.75 -3.47 -31.63
N VAL A 142 -0.85 -4.45 -31.47
CA VAL A 142 -1.16 -5.88 -31.62
C VAL A 142 -2.30 -6.28 -30.70
N LYS A 143 -2.27 -5.85 -29.44
CA LYS A 143 -3.30 -6.16 -28.45
C LYS A 143 -4.65 -5.61 -28.89
N THR A 144 -4.70 -4.34 -29.29
CA THR A 144 -5.93 -3.69 -29.76
C THR A 144 -6.49 -4.37 -31.01
N LEU A 145 -5.65 -4.66 -32.00
CA LEU A 145 -6.07 -5.37 -33.22
C LEU A 145 -6.56 -6.78 -32.90
N SER A 146 -5.92 -7.49 -31.96
CA SER A 146 -6.30 -8.85 -31.56
C SER A 146 -7.66 -8.89 -30.84
N ILE A 147 -8.02 -7.83 -30.10
CA ILE A 147 -9.33 -7.73 -29.45
C ILE A 147 -10.45 -7.52 -30.47
N ASN A 148 -10.20 -6.70 -31.51
CA ASN A 148 -11.25 -6.30 -32.46
C ASN A 148 -11.34 -7.21 -33.70
N PHE A 149 -10.25 -7.87 -34.09
CA PHE A 149 -10.14 -8.66 -35.33
C PHE A 149 -9.53 -10.04 -35.10
N GLU A 150 -9.89 -10.68 -33.98
CA GLU A 150 -9.24 -11.88 -33.41
C GLU A 150 -8.93 -12.98 -34.43
N GLN A 151 -9.92 -13.46 -35.20
CA GLN A 151 -9.70 -14.56 -36.17
C GLN A 151 -8.73 -14.17 -37.29
N LYS A 152 -8.83 -12.94 -37.81
CA LYS A 152 -7.96 -12.46 -38.90
C LYS A 152 -6.52 -12.30 -38.41
N ILE A 153 -6.36 -11.69 -37.24
CA ILE A 153 -5.05 -11.48 -36.60
C ILE A 153 -4.40 -12.81 -36.23
N PHE A 154 -5.17 -13.77 -35.71
CA PHE A 154 -4.69 -15.12 -35.43
C PHE A 154 -4.16 -15.81 -36.69
N GLY A 155 -4.88 -15.73 -37.81
CA GLY A 155 -4.43 -16.29 -39.09
C GLY A 155 -3.14 -15.65 -39.61
N ILE A 156 -3.03 -14.32 -39.55
CA ILE A 156 -1.84 -13.58 -40.02
C ILE A 156 -0.63 -13.90 -39.13
N PHE A 157 -0.73 -13.64 -37.83
CA PHE A 157 0.41 -13.82 -36.96
C PHE A 157 0.76 -15.28 -36.74
N GLY A 158 -0.19 -16.22 -36.87
CA GLY A 158 0.08 -17.66 -36.77
C GLY A 158 1.12 -18.11 -37.80
N GLN A 159 0.99 -17.65 -39.05
CA GLN A 159 1.98 -17.90 -40.10
C GLN A 159 3.34 -17.27 -39.77
N TYR A 160 3.36 -16.02 -39.28
CA TYR A 160 4.61 -15.37 -38.85
C TYR A 160 5.28 -16.11 -37.69
N LEU A 161 4.51 -16.61 -36.73
CA LEU A 161 5.01 -17.38 -35.60
C LEU A 161 5.72 -18.65 -36.09
N GLU A 162 5.13 -19.38 -37.05
CA GLU A 162 5.76 -20.55 -37.66
C GLU A 162 7.07 -20.21 -38.37
N ILE A 163 7.11 -19.09 -39.11
CA ILE A 163 8.33 -18.60 -39.79
C ILE A 163 9.43 -18.30 -38.76
N LEU A 164 9.10 -17.55 -37.70
CA LEU A 164 10.05 -17.16 -36.66
C LEU A 164 10.61 -18.39 -35.91
N LEU A 165 9.75 -19.33 -35.56
CA LEU A 165 10.15 -20.56 -34.86
C LEU A 165 10.94 -21.51 -35.75
N THR A 166 10.64 -21.58 -37.06
CA THR A 166 11.40 -22.37 -38.03
C THR A 166 12.80 -21.80 -38.20
N LYS A 167 12.92 -20.49 -38.41
CA LYS A 167 14.21 -19.79 -38.50
C LYS A 167 15.06 -19.99 -37.25
N TYR A 168 14.44 -19.97 -36.07
CA TYR A 168 15.13 -20.27 -34.83
C TYR A 168 15.71 -21.69 -34.80
N LYS A 169 14.93 -22.70 -35.23
CA LYS A 169 15.38 -24.11 -35.25
C LYS A 169 16.57 -24.37 -36.16
N GLU A 170 16.75 -23.57 -37.22
CA GLU A 170 17.90 -23.70 -38.14
C GLU A 170 19.24 -23.46 -37.43
N ASN A 171 19.29 -22.45 -36.54
CA ASN A 171 20.47 -22.14 -35.74
C ASN A 171 20.07 -21.39 -34.46
N PRO A 172 19.78 -22.10 -33.35
CA PRO A 172 19.29 -21.48 -32.12
C PRO A 172 20.21 -20.40 -31.54
N THR A 173 21.53 -20.56 -31.69
CA THR A 173 22.52 -19.61 -31.14
C THR A 173 22.60 -18.34 -31.96
N ALA A 174 22.49 -18.41 -33.30
CA ALA A 174 22.51 -17.23 -34.16
C ALA A 174 21.14 -16.55 -34.30
N ASN A 175 20.06 -17.33 -34.30
CA ASN A 175 18.71 -16.88 -34.61
C ASN A 175 17.82 -16.70 -33.37
N TRP A 176 18.42 -16.50 -32.20
CA TRP A 176 17.69 -16.31 -30.94
C TRP A 176 16.72 -15.12 -30.97
N ARG A 177 17.04 -14.06 -31.72
CA ARG A 177 16.17 -12.89 -31.90
C ARG A 177 14.81 -13.27 -32.47
N SER A 178 14.77 -14.22 -33.40
CA SER A 178 13.51 -14.69 -33.98
C SER A 178 12.63 -15.39 -32.92
N LYS A 179 13.24 -16.11 -31.98
CA LYS A 179 12.53 -16.73 -30.86
C LYS A 179 12.07 -15.70 -29.84
N ASP A 180 12.89 -14.70 -29.52
CA ASP A 180 12.49 -13.58 -28.64
C ASP A 180 11.28 -12.83 -29.20
N THR A 181 11.30 -12.47 -30.48
CA THR A 181 10.17 -11.85 -31.18
C THR A 181 8.93 -12.74 -31.16
N ALA A 182 9.09 -14.05 -31.36
CA ALA A 182 7.99 -15.01 -31.28
C ALA A 182 7.33 -15.04 -29.89
N ILE A 183 8.13 -15.10 -28.81
CA ILE A 183 7.62 -15.09 -27.43
C ILE A 183 6.91 -13.76 -27.14
N TYR A 184 7.50 -12.64 -27.57
CA TYR A 184 6.93 -11.31 -27.34
C TYR A 184 5.62 -11.09 -28.10
N LEU A 185 5.55 -11.56 -29.36
CA LEU A 185 4.34 -11.55 -30.18
C LEU A 185 3.22 -12.37 -29.52
N VAL A 186 3.53 -13.60 -29.08
CA VAL A 186 2.57 -14.47 -28.40
C VAL A 186 2.12 -13.91 -27.06
N THR A 187 3.01 -13.19 -26.36
CA THR A 187 2.65 -12.53 -25.11
C THR A 187 1.66 -11.38 -25.36
N SER A 188 1.86 -10.63 -26.44
CA SER A 188 1.07 -9.45 -26.80
C SER A 188 -0.31 -9.82 -27.37
N TRP A 189 -0.35 -10.77 -28.30
CA TRP A 189 -1.56 -11.12 -29.06
C TRP A 189 -2.63 -11.87 -28.24
N ALA A 190 -2.23 -12.47 -27.11
CA ALA A 190 -3.03 -13.43 -26.35
C ALA A 190 -3.61 -12.74 -25.14
N SER A 191 -2.97 -11.67 -24.68
CA SER A 191 -3.45 -10.82 -23.60
C SER A 191 -4.73 -10.09 -24.01
N ARG A 192 -5.77 -10.17 -23.18
CA ARG A 192 -7.00 -9.37 -23.30
C ARG A 192 -7.11 -8.37 -22.14
N GLY A 193 -6.77 -8.81 -20.93
CA GLY A 193 -6.85 -7.98 -19.73
C GLY A 193 -6.03 -8.54 -18.57
N GLY A 194 -5.61 -7.67 -17.68
CA GLY A 194 -4.80 -8.03 -16.52
C GLY A 194 -4.36 -6.81 -15.71
N THR A 195 -3.75 -7.07 -14.56
CA THR A 195 -3.14 -6.03 -13.71
C THR A 195 -1.72 -6.44 -13.32
N GLN A 196 -0.88 -5.51 -12.87
CA GLN A 196 0.45 -5.88 -12.36
C GLN A 196 0.36 -6.89 -11.21
N LYS A 197 -0.62 -6.70 -10.31
CA LYS A 197 -0.87 -7.57 -9.14
C LYS A 197 -1.25 -9.00 -9.53
N HIS A 198 -2.18 -9.19 -10.47
CA HIS A 198 -2.69 -10.52 -10.84
C HIS A 198 -2.07 -11.09 -12.12
N GLY A 199 -1.25 -10.32 -12.84
CA GLY A 199 -0.81 -10.70 -14.18
C GLY A 199 -1.97 -10.63 -15.17
N ILE A 200 -1.84 -11.37 -16.27
CA ILE A 200 -2.93 -11.53 -17.24
C ILE A 200 -3.97 -12.47 -16.67
N THR A 201 -5.22 -12.02 -16.67
CA THR A 201 -6.38 -12.77 -16.15
C THR A 201 -7.40 -13.08 -17.24
N GLN A 202 -7.28 -12.43 -18.40
CA GLN A 202 -8.13 -12.67 -19.57
C GLN A 202 -7.25 -12.88 -20.80
N THR A 203 -7.50 -13.97 -21.53
CA THR A 203 -6.73 -14.34 -22.72
C THR A 203 -7.61 -14.77 -23.89
N SER A 204 -7.04 -14.82 -25.08
CA SER A 204 -7.65 -15.46 -26.25
C SER A 204 -7.77 -16.97 -26.05
N GLU A 205 -8.90 -17.55 -26.42
CA GLU A 205 -9.10 -19.00 -26.45
C GLU A 205 -8.39 -19.67 -27.64
N LEU A 206 -8.06 -18.90 -28.69
CA LEU A 206 -7.40 -19.43 -29.89
C LEU A 206 -5.93 -19.78 -29.65
N VAL A 207 -5.33 -19.30 -28.56
CA VAL A 207 -3.91 -19.47 -28.26
C VAL A 207 -3.75 -20.43 -27.09
N PRO A 208 -3.29 -21.67 -27.30
CA PRO A 208 -3.07 -22.64 -26.22
C PRO A 208 -1.81 -22.27 -25.41
N LEU A 209 -1.94 -21.32 -24.48
CA LEU A 209 -0.82 -20.80 -23.69
C LEU A 209 -0.09 -21.86 -22.85
N PRO A 210 -0.76 -22.82 -22.18
CA PRO A 210 -0.06 -23.88 -21.46
C PRO A 210 0.79 -24.77 -22.39
N GLU A 211 0.30 -25.07 -23.59
CA GLU A 211 1.05 -25.85 -24.59
C GLU A 211 2.26 -25.06 -25.12
N PHE A 212 2.06 -23.77 -25.43
CA PHE A 212 3.15 -22.89 -25.83
C PHE A 212 4.22 -22.79 -24.74
N CYS A 213 3.81 -22.70 -23.47
CA CYS A 213 4.72 -22.72 -22.33
C CYS A 213 5.56 -24.00 -22.31
N ALA A 214 4.91 -25.16 -22.42
CA ALA A 214 5.59 -26.45 -22.40
C ALA A 214 6.57 -26.64 -23.57
N GLN A 215 6.18 -26.22 -24.79
CA GLN A 215 6.99 -26.46 -25.99
C GLN A 215 8.05 -25.39 -26.26
N GLN A 216 7.78 -24.13 -25.90
CA GLN A 216 8.59 -22.99 -26.34
C GLN A 216 9.29 -22.24 -25.20
N ILE A 217 8.79 -22.34 -23.96
CA ILE A 217 9.30 -21.58 -22.81
C ILE A 217 10.15 -22.46 -21.89
N ILE A 218 9.61 -23.60 -21.45
CA ILE A 218 10.33 -24.52 -20.54
C ILE A 218 11.69 -24.95 -21.09
N PRO A 219 11.85 -25.33 -22.39
CA PRO A 219 13.15 -25.73 -22.92
C PRO A 219 14.23 -24.64 -22.83
N GLU A 220 13.84 -23.37 -22.88
CA GLU A 220 14.78 -22.24 -22.75
C GLU A 220 15.24 -22.06 -21.28
N LEU A 221 14.37 -22.35 -20.32
CA LEU A 221 14.70 -22.34 -18.89
C LEU A 221 15.58 -23.55 -18.51
N GLU A 222 15.39 -24.69 -19.17
CA GLU A 222 16.12 -25.93 -18.88
C GLU A 222 17.50 -26.02 -19.55
N ARG A 223 17.90 -25.00 -20.32
CA ARG A 223 19.23 -24.96 -20.95
C ARG A 223 20.35 -25.19 -19.92
N PRO A 224 21.35 -26.03 -20.24
CA PRO A 224 22.42 -26.35 -19.30
C PRO A 224 23.17 -25.12 -18.78
N ASN A 225 23.57 -24.21 -19.68
CA ASN A 225 24.26 -22.98 -19.32
C ASN A 225 23.26 -21.89 -18.93
N ILE A 226 23.29 -21.44 -17.68
CA ILE A 226 22.39 -20.40 -17.15
C ILE A 226 22.63 -19.04 -17.81
N ASN A 227 23.85 -18.74 -18.24
CA ASN A 227 24.22 -17.45 -18.82
C ASN A 227 24.18 -17.44 -20.36
N GLU A 228 23.79 -18.54 -21.00
CA GLU A 228 23.62 -18.58 -22.46
C GLU A 228 22.37 -17.76 -22.87
N ILE A 229 22.56 -16.81 -23.80
CA ILE A 229 21.48 -16.00 -24.41
C ILE A 229 20.54 -15.40 -23.34
N PRO A 230 21.03 -14.47 -22.50
CA PRO A 230 20.31 -13.97 -21.33
C PRO A 230 18.97 -13.30 -21.69
N VAL A 231 18.89 -12.65 -22.85
CA VAL A 231 17.64 -12.01 -23.33
C VAL A 231 16.51 -13.04 -23.48
N LEU A 232 16.81 -14.20 -24.07
CA LEU A 232 15.79 -15.24 -24.29
C LEU A 232 15.32 -15.85 -22.96
N LYS A 233 16.21 -15.94 -21.96
CA LYS A 233 15.86 -16.37 -20.61
C LYS A 233 15.00 -15.35 -19.88
N ALA A 234 15.34 -14.07 -19.99
CA ALA A 234 14.50 -13.00 -19.47
C ALA A 234 13.10 -13.05 -20.11
N ALA A 235 13.00 -13.25 -21.43
CA ALA A 235 11.72 -13.41 -22.11
C ALA A 235 10.92 -14.63 -21.62
N ALA A 236 11.59 -15.78 -21.44
CA ALA A 236 10.97 -17.01 -20.94
C ALA A 236 10.45 -16.86 -19.49
N ILE A 237 11.27 -16.29 -18.61
CA ILE A 237 10.88 -16.00 -17.22
C ILE A 237 9.71 -15.01 -17.18
N LYS A 238 9.79 -13.94 -17.98
CA LYS A 238 8.73 -12.94 -18.09
C LYS A 238 7.42 -13.55 -18.58
N TYR A 239 7.46 -14.48 -19.52
CA TYR A 239 6.26 -15.18 -19.98
C TYR A 239 5.55 -15.90 -18.82
N VAL A 240 6.31 -16.66 -18.01
CA VAL A 240 5.78 -17.33 -16.81
C VAL A 240 5.22 -16.31 -15.83
N MET A 241 5.95 -15.22 -15.59
CA MET A 241 5.50 -14.12 -14.72
C MET A 241 4.16 -13.55 -15.18
N VAL A 242 4.03 -13.19 -16.45
CA VAL A 242 2.89 -12.47 -17.02
C VAL A 242 1.64 -13.36 -17.07
N PHE A 243 1.78 -14.64 -17.44
CA PHE A 243 0.67 -15.57 -17.58
C PHE A 243 0.41 -16.47 -16.36
N ARG A 244 1.03 -16.19 -15.21
CA ARG A 244 0.91 -17.02 -13.99
C ARG A 244 -0.54 -17.38 -13.59
N SER A 245 -1.49 -16.47 -13.76
CA SER A 245 -2.89 -16.72 -13.42
C SER A 245 -3.63 -17.62 -14.43
N ILE A 246 -3.03 -17.87 -15.60
CA ILE A 246 -3.61 -18.66 -16.70
C ILE A 246 -2.95 -20.04 -16.83
N LEU A 247 -1.63 -20.14 -16.57
CA LEU A 247 -0.87 -21.40 -16.74
C LEU A 247 -1.32 -22.55 -15.82
N GLY A 248 -1.98 -22.21 -14.72
CA GLY A 248 -2.47 -23.16 -13.74
C GLY A 248 -1.41 -23.58 -12.69
N PRO A 249 -1.84 -24.03 -11.50
CA PRO A 249 -0.94 -24.27 -10.37
C PRO A 249 0.12 -25.35 -10.63
N GLN A 250 -0.22 -26.41 -11.37
CA GLN A 250 0.70 -27.52 -11.63
C GLN A 250 1.87 -27.11 -12.54
N VAL A 251 1.59 -26.36 -13.60
CA VAL A 251 2.64 -25.83 -14.50
C VAL A 251 3.56 -24.89 -13.72
N LEU A 252 2.98 -23.99 -12.93
CA LEU A 252 3.76 -23.06 -12.11
C LEU A 252 4.60 -23.76 -11.04
N ALA A 253 4.09 -24.82 -10.41
CA ALA A 253 4.86 -25.63 -9.47
C ALA A 253 6.11 -26.24 -10.14
N ASN A 254 5.99 -26.68 -11.40
CA ASN A 254 7.12 -27.18 -12.19
C ASN A 254 8.07 -26.06 -12.64
N CYS A 255 7.55 -24.84 -12.88
CA CYS A 255 8.38 -23.69 -13.22
C CYS A 255 9.17 -23.15 -12.01
N LEU A 256 8.66 -23.29 -10.78
CA LEU A 256 9.28 -22.75 -9.57
C LEU A 256 10.77 -23.15 -9.39
N PRO A 257 11.17 -24.44 -9.47
CA PRO A 257 12.59 -24.82 -9.39
C PRO A 257 13.41 -24.23 -10.54
N GLN A 258 12.83 -24.07 -11.73
CA GLN A 258 13.51 -23.44 -12.86
C GLN A 258 13.74 -21.95 -12.63
N LEU A 259 12.78 -21.24 -12.02
CA LEU A 259 12.99 -19.83 -11.63
C LEU A 259 14.10 -19.70 -10.60
N ILE A 260 14.13 -20.57 -9.59
CA ILE A 260 15.17 -20.58 -8.55
C ILE A 260 16.56 -20.84 -9.16
N ARG A 261 16.66 -21.74 -10.14
CA ARG A 261 17.89 -22.03 -10.88
C ARG A 261 18.52 -20.80 -11.55
N HIS A 262 17.73 -19.77 -11.87
CA HIS A 262 18.22 -18.56 -12.55
C HIS A 262 18.61 -17.41 -11.60
N LEU A 263 18.43 -17.55 -10.29
CA LEU A 263 18.92 -16.58 -9.31
C LEU A 263 20.43 -16.32 -9.35
N PRO A 264 21.32 -17.29 -9.60
CA PRO A 264 22.75 -17.05 -9.72
C PRO A 264 23.19 -16.57 -11.12
N ALA A 265 22.26 -16.19 -12.02
CA ALA A 265 22.63 -15.70 -13.35
C ALA A 265 23.45 -14.41 -13.25
N GLU A 266 24.48 -14.29 -14.10
CA GLU A 266 25.37 -13.12 -14.16
C GLU A 266 24.64 -11.86 -14.62
N SER A 267 23.64 -12.02 -15.51
CA SER A 267 22.81 -10.92 -16.00
C SER A 267 21.88 -10.40 -14.90
N PRO A 268 21.94 -9.10 -14.54
CA PRO A 268 21.05 -8.53 -13.55
C PRO A 268 19.57 -8.59 -13.94
N VAL A 269 19.26 -8.51 -15.24
CA VAL A 269 17.87 -8.63 -15.72
C VAL A 269 17.32 -10.02 -15.46
N VAL A 270 18.09 -11.07 -15.75
CA VAL A 270 17.64 -12.47 -15.63
C VAL A 270 17.34 -12.83 -14.18
N HIS A 271 18.26 -12.59 -13.25
CA HIS A 271 18.01 -12.94 -11.85
C HIS A 271 16.95 -12.04 -11.20
N SER A 272 16.81 -10.78 -11.63
CA SER A 272 15.76 -9.87 -11.13
C SER A 272 14.39 -10.35 -11.57
N TYR A 273 14.27 -10.77 -12.83
CA TYR A 273 13.04 -11.34 -13.36
C TYR A 273 12.71 -12.66 -12.67
N ALA A 274 13.71 -13.50 -12.39
CA ALA A 274 13.53 -14.74 -11.64
C ALA A 274 12.97 -14.45 -10.23
N ALA A 275 13.61 -13.56 -9.48
CA ALA A 275 13.18 -13.16 -8.14
C ALA A 275 11.77 -12.53 -8.15
N CYS A 276 11.50 -11.62 -9.08
CA CYS A 276 10.19 -10.99 -9.23
C CYS A 276 9.10 -12.01 -9.59
N SER A 277 9.42 -13.00 -10.43
CA SER A 277 8.49 -14.07 -10.81
C SER A 277 8.15 -14.96 -9.62
N VAL A 278 9.15 -15.36 -8.84
CA VAL A 278 8.95 -16.13 -7.61
C VAL A 278 8.06 -15.36 -6.64
N GLU A 279 8.37 -14.08 -6.38
CA GLU A 279 7.57 -13.22 -5.51
C GLU A 279 6.09 -13.15 -5.96
N LYS A 280 5.85 -12.94 -7.26
CA LYS A 280 4.51 -12.86 -7.83
C LYS A 280 3.73 -14.18 -7.81
N ILE A 281 4.42 -15.32 -7.91
CA ILE A 281 3.79 -16.64 -7.76
C ILE A 281 3.38 -16.86 -6.29
N LEU A 282 4.25 -16.50 -5.35
CA LEU A 282 4.01 -16.65 -3.91
C LEU A 282 2.89 -15.72 -3.37
N THR A 283 2.50 -14.68 -4.11
CA THR A 283 1.37 -13.81 -3.76
C THR A 283 0.04 -14.28 -4.32
N MET A 284 0.01 -15.32 -5.16
CA MET A 284 -1.23 -15.80 -5.78
C MET A 284 -2.23 -16.27 -4.72
N ARG A 285 -3.50 -15.95 -4.99
CA ARG A 285 -4.67 -16.34 -4.21
C ARG A 285 -5.68 -17.03 -5.12
N ASP A 286 -6.36 -18.04 -4.61
CA ASP A 286 -7.46 -18.68 -5.32
C ASP A 286 -8.77 -17.88 -5.19
N ALA A 287 -9.87 -18.39 -5.77
CA ALA A 287 -11.18 -17.75 -5.70
C ALA A 287 -11.75 -17.64 -4.28
N SER A 288 -11.26 -18.45 -3.33
CA SER A 288 -11.61 -18.38 -1.91
C SER A 288 -10.69 -17.45 -1.11
N ASN A 289 -9.78 -16.74 -1.79
CA ASN A 289 -8.75 -15.89 -1.22
C ASN A 289 -7.70 -16.67 -0.38
N ALA A 290 -7.55 -17.98 -0.60
CA ALA A 290 -6.54 -18.81 0.04
C ALA A 290 -5.21 -18.77 -0.74
N ILE A 291 -4.09 -18.99 -0.03
CA ILE A 291 -2.74 -18.99 -0.63
C ILE A 291 -2.57 -20.22 -1.53
N VAL A 292 -2.26 -20.01 -2.82
CA VAL A 292 -2.05 -21.10 -3.78
C VAL A 292 -0.71 -21.81 -3.53
N PHE A 293 0.36 -21.03 -3.32
CA PHE A 293 1.72 -21.53 -3.08
C PHE A 293 2.12 -21.30 -1.62
N GLY A 294 1.57 -22.13 -0.73
CA GLY A 294 1.86 -22.09 0.71
C GLY A 294 3.16 -22.82 1.11
N PRO A 295 3.43 -22.96 2.43
CA PRO A 295 4.61 -23.64 2.95
C PRO A 295 4.82 -25.07 2.40
N GLN A 296 3.74 -25.79 2.12
CA GLN A 296 3.80 -27.17 1.62
C GLN A 296 4.43 -27.27 0.22
N VAL A 297 4.21 -26.25 -0.63
CA VAL A 297 4.76 -26.21 -2.00
C VAL A 297 6.16 -25.59 -2.01
N LEU A 298 6.37 -24.57 -1.18
CA LEU A 298 7.66 -23.86 -1.13
C LEU A 298 8.74 -24.60 -0.32
N GLY A 299 8.34 -25.35 0.71
CA GLY A 299 9.23 -26.04 1.65
C GLY A 299 10.33 -26.88 0.99
N PRO A 300 10.02 -27.75 0.02
CA PRO A 300 11.03 -28.55 -0.70
C PRO A 300 12.11 -27.74 -1.41
N HIS A 301 11.82 -26.48 -1.75
CA HIS A 301 12.73 -25.59 -2.46
C HIS A 301 13.35 -24.50 -1.57
N ALA A 302 12.96 -24.42 -0.30
CA ALA A 302 13.28 -23.30 0.59
C ALA A 302 14.80 -23.08 0.73
N THR A 303 15.59 -24.14 0.89
CA THR A 303 17.04 -24.05 1.01
C THR A 303 17.67 -23.40 -0.22
N GLN A 304 17.36 -23.92 -1.42
CA GLN A 304 17.91 -23.41 -2.68
C GLN A 304 17.44 -21.99 -2.98
N LEU A 305 16.17 -21.69 -2.67
CA LEU A 305 15.60 -20.36 -2.85
C LEU A 305 16.28 -19.33 -1.96
N ILE A 306 16.33 -19.57 -0.65
CA ILE A 306 16.86 -18.60 0.31
C ILE A 306 18.36 -18.41 0.07
N SER A 307 19.13 -19.49 -0.06
CA SER A 307 20.57 -19.37 -0.35
C SER A 307 20.81 -18.68 -1.70
N GLY A 308 20.00 -18.98 -2.71
CA GLY A 308 20.09 -18.38 -4.03
C GLY A 308 19.84 -16.87 -3.98
N LEU A 309 18.79 -16.42 -3.30
CA LEU A 309 18.45 -15.00 -3.18
C LEU A 309 19.54 -14.19 -2.45
N PHE A 310 20.08 -14.70 -1.34
CA PHE A 310 21.17 -14.02 -0.63
C PHE A 310 22.48 -14.02 -1.43
N ALA A 311 22.76 -15.10 -2.17
CA ALA A 311 23.89 -15.14 -3.10
C ALA A 311 23.72 -14.12 -4.23
N THR A 312 22.51 -13.93 -4.76
CA THR A 312 22.21 -12.90 -5.78
C THR A 312 22.54 -11.50 -5.28
N LEU A 313 22.22 -11.17 -4.01
CA LEU A 313 22.60 -9.87 -3.42
C LEU A 313 24.13 -9.68 -3.30
N SER A 314 24.91 -10.76 -3.34
CA SER A 314 26.37 -10.68 -3.34
C SER A 314 26.96 -10.50 -4.74
N LEU A 315 26.14 -10.54 -5.80
CA LEU A 315 26.61 -10.35 -7.17
C LEU A 315 26.91 -8.87 -7.46
N PRO A 316 27.91 -8.57 -8.31
CA PRO A 316 28.21 -7.22 -8.74
C PRO A 316 26.97 -6.52 -9.32
N GLY A 317 26.73 -5.27 -8.92
CA GLY A 317 25.58 -4.48 -9.38
C GLY A 317 24.22 -4.91 -8.80
N SER A 318 24.18 -5.90 -7.91
CA SER A 318 22.92 -6.47 -7.39
C SER A 318 22.75 -6.35 -5.87
N GLY A 319 23.67 -5.68 -5.18
CA GLY A 319 23.66 -5.51 -3.73
C GLY A 319 22.44 -4.80 -3.17
N GLU A 320 21.84 -3.89 -3.94
CA GLU A 320 20.61 -3.17 -3.57
C GLU A 320 19.44 -3.51 -4.52
N ASN A 321 19.40 -4.76 -5.02
CA ASN A 321 18.35 -5.20 -5.93
C ASN A 321 17.00 -5.39 -5.20
N GLU A 322 16.07 -4.46 -5.43
CA GLU A 322 14.76 -4.42 -4.74
C GLU A 322 13.88 -5.64 -5.00
N TYR A 323 13.96 -6.24 -6.20
CA TYR A 323 13.16 -7.42 -6.55
C TYR A 323 13.63 -8.65 -5.78
N VAL A 324 14.95 -8.76 -5.57
CA VAL A 324 15.55 -9.83 -4.78
C VAL A 324 15.20 -9.68 -3.30
N MET A 325 15.35 -8.48 -2.72
CA MET A 325 14.98 -8.24 -1.31
C MET A 325 13.48 -8.47 -1.07
N LYS A 326 12.63 -8.06 -2.00
CA LYS A 326 11.18 -8.35 -1.94
C LYS A 326 10.88 -9.84 -2.01
N ALA A 327 11.61 -10.60 -2.84
CA ALA A 327 11.47 -12.05 -2.92
C ALA A 327 11.94 -12.74 -1.62
N ILE A 328 12.99 -12.24 -0.96
CA ILE A 328 13.42 -12.73 0.38
C ILE A 328 12.29 -12.51 1.39
N MET A 329 11.81 -11.26 1.51
CA MET A 329 10.69 -10.90 2.39
C MET A 329 9.48 -11.82 2.14
N ARG A 330 9.10 -12.00 0.88
CA ARG A 330 7.94 -12.83 0.51
C ARG A 330 8.15 -14.30 0.83
N SER A 331 9.35 -14.82 0.62
CA SER A 331 9.70 -16.21 0.94
C SER A 331 9.57 -16.48 2.44
N PHE A 332 10.07 -15.58 3.29
CA PHE A 332 9.89 -15.69 4.74
C PHE A 332 8.41 -15.56 5.13
N SER A 333 7.67 -14.67 4.48
CA SER A 333 6.24 -14.44 4.73
C SER A 333 5.39 -15.66 4.38
N VAL A 334 5.75 -16.40 3.33
CA VAL A 334 5.06 -17.66 2.99
C VAL A 334 5.49 -18.80 3.90
N LEU A 335 6.79 -18.94 4.19
CA LEU A 335 7.31 -20.06 5.00
C LEU A 335 6.92 -19.96 6.48
N GLN A 336 6.77 -18.74 7.02
CA GLN A 336 6.48 -18.51 8.45
C GLN A 336 7.45 -19.31 9.34
N SER A 337 6.96 -20.16 10.25
CA SER A 337 7.79 -20.98 11.13
C SER A 337 8.74 -21.94 10.38
N ALA A 338 8.41 -22.33 9.14
CA ALA A 338 9.31 -23.16 8.31
C ALA A 338 10.58 -22.42 7.85
N SER A 339 10.65 -21.10 8.03
CA SER A 339 11.86 -20.31 7.74
C SER A 339 12.90 -20.34 8.88
N MET A 340 12.53 -20.81 10.07
CA MET A 340 13.40 -20.83 11.25
C MET A 340 14.80 -21.44 11.03
N PRO A 341 14.96 -22.56 10.29
CA PRO A 341 16.28 -23.16 10.05
C PRO A 341 17.26 -22.24 9.30
N PHE A 342 16.76 -21.22 8.60
CA PHE A 342 17.58 -20.30 7.80
C PHE A 342 17.91 -19.00 8.55
N MET A 343 17.20 -18.69 9.64
CA MET A 343 17.32 -17.41 10.37
C MET A 343 18.73 -17.19 10.94
N GLY A 344 19.39 -18.25 11.41
CA GLY A 344 20.74 -18.15 11.97
C GLY A 344 21.81 -17.63 11.00
N VAL A 345 21.60 -17.83 9.69
CA VAL A 345 22.49 -17.29 8.63
C VAL A 345 21.94 -16.02 8.02
N ALA A 346 20.62 -15.95 7.81
CA ALA A 346 19.97 -14.81 7.18
C ALA A 346 20.06 -13.53 8.03
N LEU A 347 19.88 -13.60 9.34
CA LEU A 347 19.86 -12.42 10.21
C LEU A 347 21.21 -11.67 10.24
N PRO A 348 22.36 -12.33 10.46
CA PRO A 348 23.66 -11.66 10.35
C PRO A 348 23.86 -10.96 9.00
N GLN A 349 23.50 -11.62 7.90
CA GLN A 349 23.61 -11.05 6.55
C GLN A 349 22.71 -9.83 6.35
N LEU A 350 21.44 -9.88 6.81
CA LEU A 350 20.53 -8.73 6.74
C LEU A 350 21.03 -7.55 7.56
N THR A 351 21.60 -7.79 8.74
CA THR A 351 22.21 -6.74 9.59
C THR A 351 23.45 -6.13 8.93
N GLU A 352 24.28 -6.93 8.26
CA GLU A 352 25.43 -6.44 7.50
C GLU A 352 24.97 -5.56 6.32
N ILE A 353 23.99 -6.02 5.54
CA ILE A 353 23.38 -5.25 4.45
C ILE A 353 22.83 -3.92 4.98
N LEU A 354 22.06 -3.93 6.07
CA LEU A 354 21.54 -2.72 6.70
C LEU A 354 22.66 -1.75 7.08
N THR A 355 23.75 -2.27 7.66
CA THR A 355 24.91 -1.47 8.06
C THR A 355 25.61 -0.82 6.86
N GLN A 356 25.69 -1.52 5.71
CA GLN A 356 26.29 -0.96 4.50
C GLN A 356 25.38 0.10 3.87
N VAL A 357 24.08 -0.21 3.70
CA VAL A 357 23.16 0.72 3.02
C VAL A 357 22.85 1.95 3.86
N ALA A 358 22.96 1.87 5.20
CA ALA A 358 22.87 3.04 6.07
C ALA A 358 23.94 4.10 5.74
N LYS A 359 25.10 3.73 5.19
CA LYS A 359 26.13 4.70 4.79
C LYS A 359 25.71 5.56 3.60
N ASN A 360 24.80 5.06 2.76
CA ASN A 360 24.28 5.76 1.59
C ASN A 360 22.90 5.19 1.18
N PRO A 361 21.81 5.64 1.82
CA PRO A 361 20.47 5.10 1.57
C PRO A 361 19.91 5.59 0.22
N SER A 362 20.35 4.97 -0.88
CA SER A 362 20.05 5.44 -2.25
C SER A 362 18.82 4.78 -2.89
N ARG A 363 18.40 3.59 -2.40
CA ARG A 363 17.33 2.78 -2.98
C ARG A 363 16.12 2.62 -2.04
N PRO A 364 15.11 3.52 -2.09
CA PRO A 364 14.02 3.53 -1.10
C PRO A 364 13.17 2.25 -1.08
N HIS A 365 12.87 1.64 -2.23
CA HIS A 365 12.09 0.38 -2.26
C HIS A 365 12.87 -0.79 -1.69
N PHE A 366 14.16 -0.93 -2.02
CA PHE A 366 15.04 -1.92 -1.41
C PHE A 366 15.08 -1.75 0.11
N ASN A 367 15.31 -0.51 0.58
CA ASN A 367 15.38 -0.18 1.99
C ASN A 367 14.09 -0.54 2.73
N HIS A 368 12.93 -0.23 2.14
CA HIS A 368 11.64 -0.59 2.69
C HIS A 368 11.51 -2.11 2.84
N TYR A 369 11.79 -2.89 1.79
CA TYR A 369 11.71 -4.35 1.86
C TYR A 369 12.75 -4.98 2.80
N LEU A 370 13.92 -4.35 2.98
CA LEU A 370 14.92 -4.76 3.97
C LEU A 370 14.37 -4.61 5.39
N PHE A 371 13.81 -3.45 5.74
CA PHE A 371 13.18 -3.24 7.04
C PHE A 371 11.95 -4.12 7.25
N GLU A 372 11.14 -4.36 6.21
CA GLU A 372 10.03 -5.34 6.27
C GLU A 372 10.53 -6.75 6.55
N THR A 373 11.64 -7.16 5.92
CA THR A 373 12.25 -8.48 6.13
C THR A 373 12.76 -8.62 7.57
N LEU A 374 13.41 -7.58 8.11
CA LEU A 374 13.86 -7.55 9.51
C LEU A 374 12.68 -7.61 10.48
N ALA A 375 11.65 -6.78 10.27
CA ALA A 375 10.43 -6.77 11.09
C ALA A 375 9.74 -8.14 11.09
N LEU A 376 9.60 -8.75 9.91
CA LEU A 376 9.03 -10.07 9.75
C LEU A 376 9.88 -11.14 10.45
N SER A 377 11.21 -11.05 10.37
CA SER A 377 12.09 -12.02 11.03
C SER A 377 11.99 -11.93 12.55
N ILE A 378 11.93 -10.71 13.11
CA ILE A 378 11.65 -10.50 14.54
C ILE A 378 10.31 -11.15 14.91
N LYS A 379 9.26 -10.88 14.12
CA LYS A 379 7.93 -11.44 14.38
C LYS A 379 7.94 -12.97 14.38
N ILE A 380 8.53 -13.61 13.37
CA ILE A 380 8.58 -15.08 13.25
C ILE A 380 9.34 -15.69 14.43
N VAL A 381 10.54 -15.18 14.72
CA VAL A 381 11.42 -15.73 15.75
C VAL A 381 10.84 -15.48 17.15
N CYS A 382 10.42 -14.25 17.45
CA CYS A 382 9.89 -13.89 18.77
C CYS A 382 8.50 -14.47 19.05
N GLN A 383 7.73 -14.84 18.00
CA GLN A 383 6.49 -15.60 18.19
C GLN A 383 6.79 -17.05 18.62
N ALA A 384 7.92 -17.62 18.19
CA ALA A 384 8.36 -18.95 18.62
C ALA A 384 9.06 -18.91 20.00
N ASP A 385 9.89 -17.88 20.24
CA ASP A 385 10.61 -17.66 21.49
C ASP A 385 10.77 -16.16 21.77
N ALA A 386 9.94 -15.62 22.66
CA ALA A 386 9.95 -14.20 23.02
C ALA A 386 11.27 -13.73 23.67
N SER A 387 12.09 -14.65 24.21
CA SER A 387 13.38 -14.29 24.81
C SER A 387 14.45 -13.90 23.78
N ALA A 388 14.27 -14.37 22.54
CA ALA A 388 15.14 -14.07 21.40
C ALA A 388 15.20 -12.58 21.04
N VAL A 389 14.25 -11.78 21.54
CA VAL A 389 14.26 -10.31 21.39
C VAL A 389 15.58 -9.70 21.85
N SER A 390 16.22 -10.26 22.89
CA SER A 390 17.50 -9.75 23.40
C SER A 390 18.63 -9.90 22.37
N SER A 391 18.65 -11.00 21.62
CA SER A 391 19.64 -11.21 20.55
C SER A 391 19.42 -10.25 19.38
N PHE A 392 18.17 -9.93 19.04
CA PHE A 392 17.88 -8.90 18.04
C PHE A 392 18.33 -7.51 18.49
N GLU A 393 18.08 -7.15 19.75
CA GLU A 393 18.55 -5.89 20.30
C GLU A 393 20.08 -5.81 20.27
N GLU A 394 20.80 -6.84 20.75
CA GLU A 394 22.26 -6.89 20.71
C GLU A 394 22.83 -6.68 19.30
N ALA A 395 22.19 -7.26 18.28
CA ALA A 395 22.64 -7.15 16.89
C ALA A 395 22.26 -5.82 16.23
N LEU A 396 21.04 -5.33 16.42
CA LEU A 396 20.49 -4.20 15.67
C LEU A 396 20.69 -2.85 16.35
N PHE A 397 20.73 -2.80 17.68
CA PHE A 397 20.82 -1.54 18.44
C PHE A 397 22.08 -0.71 18.09
N PRO A 398 23.27 -1.30 17.89
CA PRO A 398 24.44 -0.55 17.45
C PRO A 398 24.24 0.12 16.08
N VAL A 399 23.58 -0.57 15.15
CA VAL A 399 23.28 -0.03 13.81
C VAL A 399 22.24 1.10 13.90
N PHE A 400 21.19 0.92 14.69
CA PHE A 400 20.17 1.93 14.94
C PHE A 400 20.76 3.17 15.61
N GLN A 401 21.65 3.00 16.59
CA GLN A 401 22.35 4.10 17.23
C GLN A 401 23.21 4.87 16.21
N GLY A 402 23.93 4.16 15.34
CA GLY A 402 24.69 4.77 14.24
C GLY A 402 23.81 5.62 13.32
N ILE A 403 22.65 5.08 12.90
CA ILE A 403 21.66 5.78 12.08
C ILE A 403 21.17 7.06 12.75
N LEU A 404 20.85 6.99 14.04
CA LEU A 404 20.34 8.14 14.80
C LEU A 404 21.42 9.20 15.06
N GLN A 405 22.64 8.79 15.37
CA GLN A 405 23.75 9.70 15.65
C GLN A 405 24.27 10.43 14.39
N GLN A 406 24.28 9.74 13.25
CA GLN A 406 24.69 10.31 11.95
C GLN A 406 23.57 11.08 11.26
N ASP A 407 22.40 11.19 11.90
CA ASP A 407 21.23 11.89 11.39
C ASP A 407 20.74 11.38 10.03
N ILE A 408 20.78 10.05 9.79
CA ILE A 408 20.35 9.43 8.52
C ILE A 408 18.81 9.44 8.44
N VAL A 409 18.28 10.54 7.92
CA VAL A 409 16.85 10.90 7.96
C VAL A 409 15.95 9.90 7.25
N GLU A 410 16.43 9.23 6.20
CA GLU A 410 15.69 8.23 5.43
C GLU A 410 15.31 7.00 6.27
N PHE A 411 16.14 6.67 7.27
CA PHE A 411 16.02 5.44 8.06
C PHE A 411 15.41 5.68 9.44
N MET A 412 15.40 6.91 9.95
CA MET A 412 14.85 7.19 11.28
C MET A 412 13.41 6.69 11.48
N PRO A 413 12.44 6.92 10.56
CA PRO A 413 11.09 6.42 10.74
C PRO A 413 11.04 4.89 10.85
N TYR A 414 11.89 4.17 10.12
CA TYR A 414 11.96 2.72 10.19
C TYR A 414 12.59 2.25 11.51
N VAL A 415 13.68 2.88 11.94
CA VAL A 415 14.33 2.59 13.22
C VAL A 415 13.35 2.75 14.38
N PHE A 416 12.54 3.81 14.40
CA PHE A 416 11.53 4.00 15.46
C PHE A 416 10.42 2.93 15.44
N GLN A 417 9.98 2.48 14.25
CA GLN A 417 9.06 1.35 14.14
C GLN A 417 9.68 0.05 14.69
N MET A 418 10.93 -0.22 14.33
CA MET A 418 11.64 -1.42 14.77
C MET A 418 11.88 -1.43 16.28
N LEU A 419 12.32 -0.30 16.85
CA LEU A 419 12.48 -0.15 18.29
C LEU A 419 11.16 -0.33 19.04
N SER A 420 10.05 0.16 18.46
CA SER A 420 8.71 -0.03 19.02
C SER A 420 8.33 -1.51 19.06
N VAL A 421 8.54 -2.24 17.96
CA VAL A 421 8.26 -3.69 17.90
C VAL A 421 9.09 -4.47 18.91
N LEU A 422 10.39 -4.22 18.97
CA LEU A 422 11.28 -4.90 19.93
C LEU A 422 10.81 -4.65 21.37
N LEU A 423 10.47 -3.40 21.70
CA LEU A 423 10.00 -3.05 23.03
C LEU A 423 8.63 -3.69 23.33
N GLU A 424 7.70 -3.70 22.38
CA GLU A 424 6.39 -4.33 22.53
C GLU A 424 6.49 -5.85 22.74
N VAL A 425 7.39 -6.52 22.01
CA VAL A 425 7.69 -7.95 22.22
C VAL A 425 8.22 -8.20 23.63
N ARG A 426 9.03 -7.27 24.15
CA ARG A 426 9.63 -7.36 25.47
C ARG A 426 8.64 -7.21 26.63
N GLU A 427 7.45 -6.67 26.41
CA GLU A 427 6.42 -6.48 27.44
C GLU A 427 6.13 -7.77 28.24
N GLY A 428 6.23 -8.94 27.58
CA GLY A 428 6.04 -10.25 28.21
C GLY A 428 7.31 -10.94 28.72
N SER A 429 8.50 -10.39 28.48
CA SER A 429 9.78 -11.07 28.73
C SER A 429 10.76 -10.34 29.65
N GLY A 430 10.58 -9.05 29.92
CA GLY A 430 11.41 -8.34 30.90
C GLY A 430 11.17 -6.82 30.98
N SER A 431 11.96 -6.13 31.80
CA SER A 431 11.94 -4.67 31.89
C SER A 431 12.65 -4.02 30.69
N ILE A 432 12.36 -2.75 30.43
CA ILE A 432 13.04 -1.94 29.42
C ILE A 432 14.56 -1.91 29.69
N PRO A 433 15.41 -2.30 28.72
CA PRO A 433 16.87 -2.34 28.89
C PRO A 433 17.51 -0.94 28.96
N GLU A 434 18.69 -0.85 29.57
CA GLU A 434 19.41 0.42 29.74
C GLU A 434 19.71 1.18 28.43
N PRO A 435 20.06 0.52 27.30
CA PRO A 435 20.26 1.24 26.03
C PRO A 435 19.03 2.05 25.57
N TYR A 436 17.82 1.55 25.83
CA TYR A 436 16.58 2.29 25.54
C TYR A 436 16.43 3.51 26.44
N TRP A 437 16.76 3.39 27.73
CA TRP A 437 16.73 4.52 28.67
C TRP A 437 17.78 5.57 28.38
N ALA A 438 18.96 5.17 27.94
CA ALA A 438 19.99 6.09 27.45
C ALA A 438 19.52 6.88 26.21
N LEU A 439 18.74 6.25 25.34
CA LEU A 439 18.16 6.89 24.15
C LEU A 439 16.96 7.79 24.49
N PHE A 440 16.19 7.48 25.53
CA PHE A 440 14.91 8.12 25.84
C PHE A 440 14.95 9.66 25.92
N PRO A 441 15.93 10.33 26.58
CA PRO A 441 16.02 11.79 26.58
C PRO A 441 16.14 12.40 25.17
N CYS A 442 16.85 11.72 24.25
CA CYS A 442 17.02 12.19 22.88
C CYS A 442 15.71 12.13 22.09
N LEU A 443 14.85 11.12 22.34
CA LEU A 443 13.55 10.98 21.69
C LEU A 443 12.58 12.12 22.02
N LEU A 444 12.80 12.80 23.16
CA LEU A 444 12.00 13.93 23.60
C LEU A 444 12.47 15.28 23.02
N SER A 445 13.57 15.29 22.24
CA SER A 445 14.12 16.51 21.64
C SER A 445 13.19 17.08 20.56
N PRO A 446 12.82 18.37 20.60
CA PRO A 446 11.89 18.99 19.65
C PRO A 446 12.23 18.78 18.17
N ALA A 447 13.53 18.73 17.83
CA ALA A 447 14.02 18.61 16.45
C ALA A 447 13.53 17.33 15.75
N LEU A 448 13.41 16.21 16.48
CA LEU A 448 12.89 14.96 15.92
C LEU A 448 11.42 15.07 15.52
N TRP A 449 10.67 15.93 16.21
CA TRP A 449 9.23 16.14 16.05
C TRP A 449 8.87 17.18 14.99
N ASP A 450 9.85 17.89 14.44
CA ASP A 450 9.67 18.77 13.27
C ASP A 450 9.60 17.98 11.95
N ARG A 451 10.12 16.75 11.96
CA ARG A 451 10.11 15.84 10.80
C ARG A 451 8.80 15.05 10.79
N THR A 452 7.94 15.34 9.83
CA THR A 452 6.60 14.72 9.72
C THR A 452 6.66 13.18 9.64
N GLY A 453 7.63 12.63 8.91
CA GLY A 453 7.84 11.18 8.79
C GLY A 453 8.14 10.45 10.11
N ASN A 454 8.65 11.16 11.12
CA ASN A 454 9.01 10.56 12.41
C ASN A 454 7.83 10.51 13.40
N VAL A 455 6.78 11.31 13.19
CA VAL A 455 5.76 11.56 14.21
C VAL A 455 5.04 10.28 14.65
N THR A 456 4.39 9.58 13.72
CA THR A 456 3.66 8.33 14.01
C THR A 456 4.52 7.27 14.69
N PRO A 457 5.72 6.91 14.17
CA PRO A 457 6.51 5.86 14.80
C PRO A 457 7.14 6.29 16.14
N LEU A 458 7.44 7.58 16.34
CA LEU A 458 7.86 8.09 17.65
C LEU A 458 6.72 8.05 18.68
N ILE A 459 5.49 8.41 18.30
CA ILE A 459 4.34 8.36 19.20
C ILE A 459 4.10 6.94 19.67
N ARG A 460 4.22 5.96 18.76
CA ARG A 460 4.17 4.55 19.12
C ARG A 460 5.29 4.17 20.10
N LEU A 461 6.53 4.54 19.80
CA LEU A 461 7.68 4.22 20.66
C LEU A 461 7.52 4.82 22.07
N ILE A 462 7.18 6.10 22.17
CA ILE A 462 6.92 6.78 23.44
C ILE A 462 5.76 6.12 24.19
N SER A 463 4.71 5.70 23.49
CA SER A 463 3.58 4.98 24.11
C SER A 463 4.02 3.62 24.68
N ALA A 464 4.92 2.90 24.01
CA ALA A 464 5.50 1.66 24.53
C ALA A 464 6.35 1.91 25.80
N PHE A 465 7.15 2.98 25.83
CA PHE A 465 7.85 3.43 27.04
C PHE A 465 6.88 3.76 28.19
N ILE A 466 5.79 4.48 27.90
CA ILE A 466 4.76 4.82 28.90
C ILE A 466 4.12 3.56 29.46
N LYS A 467 3.78 2.60 28.60
CA LYS A 467 3.11 1.36 29.00
C LYS A 467 3.95 0.50 29.95
N GLN A 468 5.24 0.36 29.67
CA GLN A 468 6.13 -0.55 30.42
C GLN A 468 6.99 0.15 31.49
N GLY A 469 7.28 1.44 31.34
CA GLY A 469 8.29 2.16 32.10
C GLY A 469 7.79 3.42 32.81
N SER A 470 6.47 3.57 33.04
CA SER A 470 5.89 4.80 33.60
C SER A 470 6.50 5.23 34.94
N ALA A 471 6.80 4.28 35.84
CA ALA A 471 7.45 4.56 37.12
C ALA A 471 8.84 5.19 36.95
N GLN A 472 9.61 4.73 35.96
CA GLN A 472 10.94 5.28 35.67
C GLN A 472 10.85 6.63 34.97
N ILE A 473 9.88 6.82 34.06
CA ILE A 473 9.60 8.14 33.45
C ILE A 473 9.26 9.17 34.53
N GLN A 474 8.47 8.78 35.53
CA GLN A 474 8.16 9.60 36.70
C GLN A 474 9.41 9.91 37.52
N ALA A 475 10.23 8.90 37.84
CA ALA A 475 11.48 9.11 38.57
C ALA A 475 12.46 10.05 37.85
N LEU A 476 12.46 10.04 36.51
CA LEU A 476 13.25 10.93 35.66
C LEU A 476 12.64 12.32 35.46
N GLY A 477 11.42 12.57 35.97
CA GLY A 477 10.72 13.85 35.85
C GLY A 477 10.43 14.26 34.39
N LYS A 478 10.14 13.30 33.51
CA LYS A 478 9.99 13.55 32.06
C LYS A 478 8.56 13.78 31.59
N LEU A 479 7.57 13.79 32.48
CA LEU A 479 6.16 14.01 32.12
C LEU A 479 5.95 15.33 31.36
N SER A 480 6.55 16.44 31.82
CA SER A 480 6.37 17.75 31.17
C SER A 480 6.87 17.76 29.71
N ALA A 481 7.93 17.01 29.40
CA ALA A 481 8.44 16.90 28.04
C ALA A 481 7.46 16.11 27.15
N ILE A 482 6.87 15.02 27.66
CA ILE A 482 5.84 14.24 26.96
C ILE A 482 4.58 15.09 26.74
N LEU A 483 4.17 15.89 27.73
CA LEU A 483 3.04 16.81 27.58
C LEU A 483 3.32 17.93 26.56
N GLY A 484 4.58 18.37 26.43
CA GLY A 484 5.01 19.27 25.36
C GLY A 484 4.85 18.65 23.97
N ILE A 485 5.16 17.36 23.81
CA ILE A 485 4.89 16.60 22.58
C ILE A 485 3.39 16.54 22.30
N PHE A 486 2.57 16.18 23.30
CA PHE A 486 1.11 16.21 23.18
C PHE A 486 0.61 17.58 22.69
N GLN A 487 1.07 18.68 23.32
CA GLN A 487 0.69 20.04 22.95
C GLN A 487 1.02 20.35 21.48
N LYS A 488 2.19 19.90 21.00
CA LYS A 488 2.59 20.05 19.59
C LYS A 488 1.67 19.23 18.66
N MET A 489 1.36 17.98 19.02
CA MET A 489 0.54 17.10 18.19
C MET A 489 -0.89 17.61 18.06
N ILE A 490 -1.50 18.00 19.18
CA ILE A 490 -2.91 18.44 19.21
C ILE A 490 -3.13 19.78 18.50
N ALA A 491 -2.11 20.64 18.46
CA ALA A 491 -2.15 21.90 17.70
C ALA A 491 -2.12 21.66 16.17
N SER A 492 -1.54 20.55 15.71
CA SER A 492 -1.41 20.20 14.29
C SER A 492 -2.70 19.58 13.73
N LYS A 493 -3.21 20.10 12.61
CA LYS A 493 -4.35 19.48 11.89
C LYS A 493 -3.99 18.12 11.30
N ALA A 494 -2.71 17.89 10.99
CA ALA A 494 -2.24 16.61 10.47
C ALA A 494 -2.15 15.56 11.59
N ASN A 495 -1.65 15.95 12.76
CA ASN A 495 -1.19 15.00 13.79
C ASN A 495 -2.06 14.95 15.05
N ASP A 496 -3.20 15.64 15.10
CA ASP A 496 -4.10 15.65 16.26
C ASP A 496 -4.50 14.27 16.79
N HIS A 497 -4.76 13.31 15.90
CA HIS A 497 -5.05 11.91 16.25
C HIS A 497 -3.93 11.23 17.06
N GLU A 498 -2.66 11.56 16.77
CA GLU A 498 -1.51 11.07 17.53
C GLU A 498 -1.47 11.68 18.93
N GLY A 499 -1.88 12.94 19.07
CA GLY A 499 -2.03 13.60 20.37
C GLY A 499 -3.08 12.90 21.24
N PHE A 500 -4.22 12.53 20.67
CA PHE A 500 -5.25 11.77 21.39
C PHE A 500 -4.75 10.38 21.79
N TYR A 501 -4.08 9.67 20.89
CA TYR A 501 -3.51 8.35 21.17
C TYR A 501 -2.47 8.40 22.31
N LEU A 502 -1.58 9.41 22.30
CA LEU A 502 -0.61 9.60 23.38
C LEU A 502 -1.29 9.86 24.73
N LEU A 503 -2.33 10.71 24.76
CA LEU A 503 -3.08 10.96 26.00
C LEU A 503 -3.79 9.70 26.52
N GLN A 504 -4.40 8.91 25.64
CA GLN A 504 -5.04 7.65 26.04
C GLN A 504 -4.05 6.68 26.69
N ASN A 505 -2.82 6.61 26.17
CA ASN A 505 -1.75 5.80 26.77
C ASN A 505 -1.29 6.36 28.12
N LEU A 506 -1.13 7.67 28.26
CA LEU A 506 -0.82 8.31 29.54
C LEU A 506 -1.88 8.00 30.61
N LEU A 507 -3.16 8.17 30.28
CA LEU A 507 -4.27 7.88 31.20
C LEU A 507 -4.41 6.39 31.52
N SER A 508 -3.95 5.52 30.62
CA SER A 508 -4.02 4.07 30.82
C SER A 508 -2.95 3.55 31.77
N TYR A 509 -1.71 4.03 31.63
CA TYR A 509 -0.52 3.37 32.18
C TYR A 509 0.37 4.27 33.05
N TYR A 510 0.20 5.59 33.00
CA TYR A 510 1.00 6.51 33.82
C TYR A 510 0.37 6.73 35.21
N PRO A 511 1.16 6.94 36.28
CA PRO A 511 0.66 7.25 37.62
C PRO A 511 -0.40 8.37 37.66
N ALA A 512 -1.60 8.04 38.13
CA ALA A 512 -2.75 8.94 38.10
C ALA A 512 -2.52 10.25 38.89
N ALA A 513 -1.81 10.19 40.02
CA ALA A 513 -1.61 11.35 40.90
C ALA A 513 -0.89 12.52 40.20
N GLU A 514 0.11 12.23 39.37
CA GLU A 514 0.87 13.27 38.66
C GLU A 514 0.16 13.75 37.38
N ILE A 515 -0.61 12.88 36.73
CA ILE A 515 -1.42 13.30 35.57
C ILE A 515 -2.56 14.21 36.01
N GLN A 516 -3.20 13.90 37.14
CA GLN A 516 -4.33 14.68 37.66
C GLN A 516 -3.99 16.16 37.87
N THR A 517 -2.78 16.49 38.33
CA THR A 517 -2.35 17.88 38.51
C THR A 517 -2.22 18.66 37.19
N ASN A 518 -2.06 17.95 36.07
CA ASN A 518 -1.90 18.53 34.74
C ASN A 518 -3.20 18.48 33.90
N LEU A 519 -4.22 17.73 34.33
CA LEU A 519 -5.45 17.51 33.57
C LEU A 519 -6.18 18.80 33.19
N ARG A 520 -6.22 19.79 34.10
CA ARG A 520 -6.86 21.08 33.83
C ARG A 520 -6.21 21.80 32.63
N GLN A 521 -4.89 21.79 32.55
CA GLN A 521 -4.16 22.38 31.43
C GLN A 521 -4.35 21.58 30.14
N ILE A 522 -4.31 20.24 30.22
CA ILE A 522 -4.56 19.34 29.08
C ILE A 522 -5.93 19.62 28.46
N PHE A 523 -6.97 19.66 29.30
CA PHE A 523 -8.34 19.95 28.85
C PHE A 523 -8.48 21.38 28.31
N GLY A 524 -7.83 22.36 28.95
CA GLY A 524 -7.76 23.73 28.44
C GLY A 524 -7.22 23.79 26.99
N LEU A 525 -6.13 23.06 26.70
CA LEU A 525 -5.57 22.97 25.35
C LEU A 525 -6.52 22.29 24.35
N LEU A 526 -7.19 21.21 24.77
CA LEU A 526 -8.19 20.53 23.94
C LEU A 526 -9.36 21.45 23.57
N PHE A 527 -9.85 22.23 24.53
CA PHE A 527 -10.94 23.18 24.28
C PHE A 527 -10.51 24.42 23.50
N GLN A 528 -9.29 24.91 23.72
CA GLN A 528 -8.71 25.97 22.91
C GLN A 528 -8.66 25.54 21.43
N ARG A 529 -8.19 24.31 21.16
CA ARG A 529 -8.16 23.77 19.81
C ARG A 529 -9.55 23.59 19.21
N LEU A 530 -10.50 23.08 19.99
CA LEU A 530 -11.91 22.94 19.58
C LEU A 530 -12.53 24.28 19.18
N SER A 531 -12.17 25.35 19.89
CA SER A 531 -12.73 26.70 19.67
C SER A 531 -12.09 27.42 18.49
N LEU A 532 -10.77 27.31 18.31
CA LEU A 532 -10.04 28.07 17.30
C LEU A 532 -10.00 27.39 15.92
N SER A 533 -9.95 26.05 15.86
CA SER A 533 -9.61 25.34 14.61
C SER A 533 -10.05 23.88 14.59
N LYS A 534 -11.33 23.62 14.85
CA LYS A 534 -11.91 22.27 14.77
C LYS A 534 -11.93 21.72 13.34
N THR A 535 -11.62 20.43 13.21
CA THR A 535 -11.78 19.63 11.98
C THR A 535 -12.72 18.45 12.28
N PRO A 536 -13.37 17.82 11.29
CA PRO A 536 -14.18 16.63 11.54
C PRO A 536 -13.40 15.50 12.22
N LYS A 537 -12.14 15.28 11.82
CA LYS A 537 -11.22 14.33 12.46
C LYS A 537 -10.97 14.68 13.93
N TYR A 538 -10.69 15.95 14.23
CA TYR A 538 -10.50 16.42 15.60
C TYR A 538 -11.75 16.21 16.46
N ILE A 539 -12.93 16.50 15.91
CA ILE A 539 -14.21 16.31 16.61
C ILE A 539 -14.45 14.83 16.90
N SER A 540 -14.19 13.94 15.94
CA SER A 540 -14.24 12.49 16.19
C SER A 540 -13.27 12.09 17.31
N GLY A 541 -12.02 12.56 17.24
CA GLY A 541 -10.99 12.25 18.24
C GLY A 541 -11.34 12.72 19.65
N ILE A 542 -11.86 13.94 19.81
CA ILE A 542 -12.21 14.50 21.13
C ILE A 542 -13.42 13.80 21.75
N ILE A 543 -14.41 13.40 20.95
CA ILE A 543 -15.58 12.62 21.42
C ILE A 543 -15.11 11.25 21.92
N VAL A 544 -14.24 10.57 21.18
CA VAL A 544 -13.64 9.30 21.58
C VAL A 544 -12.81 9.46 22.85
N PHE A 545 -11.99 10.51 22.94
CA PHE A 545 -11.18 10.80 24.11
C PHE A 545 -12.00 11.02 25.38
N PHE A 546 -13.04 11.84 25.34
CA PHE A 546 -13.91 12.05 26.51
C PHE A 546 -14.67 10.79 26.88
N SER A 547 -15.15 10.02 25.90
CA SER A 547 -15.80 8.72 26.16
C SER A 547 -14.84 7.75 26.84
N PHE A 548 -13.59 7.69 26.36
CA PHE A 548 -12.52 6.92 26.98
C PHE A 548 -12.23 7.38 28.42
N TYR A 549 -12.16 8.70 28.67
CA TYR A 549 -11.97 9.25 30.01
C TYR A 549 -13.10 8.83 30.97
N VAL A 550 -14.35 8.89 30.53
CA VAL A 550 -15.52 8.44 31.32
C VAL A 550 -15.41 6.96 31.67
N ILE A 551 -15.00 6.13 30.70
CA ILE A 551 -14.84 4.69 30.90
C ILE A 551 -13.78 4.38 31.95
N LYS A 552 -12.63 5.08 31.88
CA LYS A 552 -11.47 4.85 32.74
C LYS A 552 -11.62 5.43 34.14
N TYR A 553 -12.25 6.60 34.25
CA TYR A 553 -12.48 7.31 35.51
C TYR A 553 -13.98 7.32 35.82
N SER A 554 -14.66 8.44 35.61
CA SER A 554 -16.11 8.54 35.68
C SER A 554 -16.62 9.79 34.98
N GLY A 555 -17.91 9.80 34.64
CA GLY A 555 -18.53 11.00 34.08
C GLY A 555 -18.64 12.15 35.07
N GLY A 556 -18.76 11.86 36.38
CA GLY A 556 -18.77 12.91 37.39
C GLY A 556 -17.44 13.64 37.50
N GLN A 557 -16.32 12.91 37.49
CA GLN A 557 -14.99 13.52 37.44
C GLN A 557 -14.78 14.33 36.16
N LEU A 558 -15.30 13.86 35.02
CA LEU A 558 -15.26 14.61 33.77
C LEU A 558 -16.04 15.94 33.90
N ALA A 559 -17.27 15.89 34.40
CA ALA A 559 -18.12 17.08 34.55
C ALA A 559 -17.49 18.11 35.49
N GLN A 560 -16.99 17.67 36.65
CA GLN A 560 -16.32 18.53 37.62
C GLN A 560 -15.08 19.21 37.03
N LEU A 561 -14.20 18.44 36.39
CA LEU A 561 -12.98 18.99 35.77
C LEU A 561 -13.28 20.03 34.69
N ILE A 562 -14.33 19.81 33.89
CA ILE A 562 -14.73 20.74 32.83
C ILE A 562 -15.32 22.02 33.43
N ASP A 563 -16.20 21.91 34.41
CA ASP A 563 -16.83 23.08 35.04
C ASP A 563 -15.84 23.88 35.92
N GLU A 564 -14.76 23.26 36.43
CA GLU A 564 -13.62 23.95 37.05
C GLU A 564 -12.81 24.83 36.08
N ILE A 565 -12.82 24.50 34.78
CA ILE A 565 -12.23 25.35 33.74
C ILE A 565 -13.13 26.55 33.50
N GLN A 566 -14.43 26.29 33.28
CA GLN A 566 -15.44 27.32 33.11
C GLN A 566 -16.83 26.78 33.52
N PRO A 567 -17.55 27.45 34.45
CA PRO A 567 -18.87 26.98 34.87
C PRO A 567 -19.87 26.86 33.71
N GLY A 568 -20.57 25.74 33.63
CA GLY A 568 -21.57 25.45 32.59
C GLY A 568 -20.99 24.91 31.29
N MET A 569 -19.66 24.74 31.22
CA MET A 569 -18.98 24.22 30.04
C MET A 569 -19.30 22.73 29.81
N PHE A 570 -19.63 21.98 30.86
CA PHE A 570 -20.07 20.58 30.71
C PHE A 570 -21.36 20.49 29.88
N GLY A 571 -22.36 21.33 30.18
CA GLY A 571 -23.59 21.43 29.38
C GLY A 571 -23.32 21.81 27.92
N MET A 572 -22.37 22.72 27.68
CA MET A 572 -21.95 23.08 26.31
C MET A 572 -21.29 21.91 25.59
N LEU A 573 -20.47 21.11 26.27
CA LEU A 573 -19.85 19.91 25.69
C LEU A 573 -20.92 18.89 25.26
N LEU A 574 -21.92 18.65 26.10
CA LEU A 574 -23.02 17.74 25.78
C LEU A 574 -23.78 18.20 24.53
N ASP A 575 -24.20 19.47 24.48
CA ASP A 575 -25.01 19.98 23.38
C ASP A 575 -24.21 20.14 22.08
N ARG A 576 -23.08 20.84 22.14
CA ARG A 576 -22.33 21.30 20.95
C ARG A 576 -21.36 20.27 20.38
N VAL A 577 -21.04 19.20 21.13
CA VAL A 577 -20.07 18.19 20.71
C VAL A 577 -20.72 16.81 20.70
N PHE A 578 -21.15 16.28 21.85
CA PHE A 578 -21.74 14.93 21.87
C PHE A 578 -23.05 14.85 21.06
N ILE A 579 -24.05 15.67 21.38
CA ILE A 579 -25.36 15.60 20.71
C ILE A 579 -25.25 16.01 19.23
N THR A 580 -24.48 17.07 18.94
CA THR A 580 -24.38 17.63 17.58
C THR A 580 -23.52 16.78 16.64
N ASP A 581 -22.41 16.21 17.12
CA ASP A 581 -21.35 15.69 16.25
C ASP A 581 -21.02 14.20 16.44
N MET A 582 -21.68 13.47 17.34
CA MET A 582 -21.42 12.03 17.59
C MET A 582 -21.54 11.14 16.34
N GLY A 583 -22.41 11.50 15.38
CA GLY A 583 -22.56 10.78 14.11
C GLY A 583 -21.30 10.81 13.20
N LYS A 584 -20.34 11.70 13.49
CA LYS A 584 -19.08 11.85 12.74
C LYS A 584 -18.00 10.85 13.13
N VAL A 585 -18.25 10.00 14.12
CA VAL A 585 -17.33 8.93 14.52
C VAL A 585 -17.46 7.75 13.55
N LEU A 586 -16.38 7.51 12.79
CA LEU A 586 -16.40 6.59 11.65
C LEU A 586 -15.94 5.17 12.01
N LYS A 587 -14.84 5.02 12.76
CA LYS A 587 -14.24 3.69 13.06
C LYS A 587 -15.14 2.90 14.01
N GLU A 588 -15.35 1.62 13.73
CA GLU A 588 -16.26 0.77 14.52
C GLU A 588 -15.83 0.62 15.98
N GLN A 589 -14.53 0.40 16.23
CA GLN A 589 -13.98 0.36 17.59
C GLN A 589 -14.19 1.67 18.35
N ASP A 590 -14.00 2.81 17.67
CA ASP A 590 -14.25 4.14 18.26
C ASP A 590 -15.75 4.34 18.55
N ARG A 591 -16.64 3.88 17.67
CA ARG A 591 -18.09 3.93 17.90
C ARG A 591 -18.49 3.11 19.12
N LYS A 592 -17.90 1.92 19.29
CA LYS A 592 -18.09 1.08 20.49
C LYS A 592 -17.61 1.82 21.75
N MET A 593 -16.44 2.44 21.70
CA MET A 593 -15.91 3.26 22.81
C MET A 593 -16.86 4.40 23.18
N VAL A 594 -17.35 5.13 22.18
CA VAL A 594 -18.27 6.25 22.38
C VAL A 594 -19.61 5.76 22.93
N ALA A 595 -20.14 4.67 22.40
CA ALA A 595 -21.40 4.09 22.87
C ALA A 595 -21.35 3.70 24.35
N VAL A 596 -20.28 3.04 24.78
CA VAL A 596 -20.09 2.65 26.18
C VAL A 596 -19.86 3.88 27.07
N GLY A 597 -19.03 4.84 26.64
CA GLY A 597 -18.78 6.06 27.39
C GLY A 597 -20.03 6.92 27.58
N VAL A 598 -20.84 7.09 26.52
CA VAL A 598 -22.10 7.84 26.58
C VAL A 598 -23.15 7.09 27.41
N THR A 599 -23.20 5.75 27.34
CA THR A 599 -24.05 4.95 28.22
C THR A 599 -23.73 5.25 29.69
N LYS A 600 -22.45 5.22 30.07
CA LYS A 600 -22.00 5.57 31.42
C LYS A 600 -22.29 7.03 31.79
N LEU A 601 -22.19 7.96 30.84
CA LEU A 601 -22.65 9.33 31.08
C LEU A 601 -24.14 9.38 31.44
N LEU A 602 -24.99 8.65 30.72
CA LEU A 602 -26.44 8.63 30.97
C LEU A 602 -26.82 7.94 32.28
N THR A 603 -26.14 6.84 32.65
CA THR A 603 -26.58 5.95 33.74
C THR A 603 -25.75 6.06 35.02
N GLU A 604 -24.50 6.53 34.95
CA GLU A 604 -23.55 6.52 36.08
C GLU A 604 -23.09 7.94 36.49
N THR A 605 -23.61 9.00 35.87
CA THR A 605 -23.18 10.39 36.12
C THR A 605 -24.28 11.20 36.81
N PRO A 606 -24.15 11.49 38.12
CA PRO A 606 -25.16 12.26 38.86
C PRO A 606 -25.41 13.66 38.29
N GLU A 607 -24.39 14.30 37.74
CA GLU A 607 -24.45 15.64 37.17
C GLU A 607 -25.42 15.73 35.97
N MET A 608 -25.64 14.62 35.25
CA MET A 608 -26.61 14.55 34.14
C MET A 608 -28.07 14.67 34.61
N LEU A 609 -28.33 14.45 35.90
CA LEU A 609 -29.67 14.48 36.50
C LEU A 609 -29.98 15.83 37.15
N LEU A 610 -29.02 16.77 37.15
CA LEU A 610 -29.26 18.12 37.63
C LEU A 610 -30.28 18.83 36.72
N PRO A 611 -31.17 19.70 37.27
CA PRO A 611 -32.21 20.35 36.48
C PRO A 611 -31.70 21.09 35.24
N GLN A 612 -30.51 21.70 35.33
CA GLN A 612 -29.85 22.40 34.23
C GLN A 612 -29.42 21.49 33.06
N HIS A 613 -29.26 20.19 33.30
CA HIS A 613 -28.86 19.20 32.28
C HIS A 613 -29.99 18.27 31.87
N GLY A 614 -31.16 18.32 32.54
CA GLY A 614 -32.28 17.42 32.30
C GLY A 614 -32.78 17.41 30.85
N ALA A 615 -32.68 18.54 30.13
CA ALA A 615 -33.04 18.62 28.71
C ALA A 615 -32.04 17.91 27.78
N PHE A 616 -30.79 17.72 28.19
CA PHE A 616 -29.77 17.04 27.39
C PHE A 616 -29.87 15.52 27.49
N TRP A 617 -30.36 14.98 28.61
CA TRP A 617 -30.45 13.53 28.83
C TRP A 617 -31.22 12.79 27.70
N PRO A 618 -32.48 13.14 27.37
CA PRO A 618 -33.21 12.44 26.30
C PRO A 618 -32.60 12.68 24.90
N ARG A 619 -32.00 13.86 24.66
CA ARG A 619 -31.34 14.19 23.40
C ARG A 619 -30.05 13.39 23.20
N LEU A 620 -29.29 13.19 24.28
CA LEU A 620 -28.07 12.39 24.25
C LEU A 620 -28.39 10.90 24.03
N LEU A 621 -29.44 10.38 24.66
CA LEU A 621 -29.93 9.02 24.39
C LEU A 621 -30.39 8.86 22.94
N HIS A 622 -31.09 9.85 22.37
CA HIS A 622 -31.45 9.85 20.95
C HIS A 622 -30.20 9.77 20.06
N SER A 623 -29.21 10.64 20.28
CA SER A 623 -27.94 10.61 19.52
C SER A 623 -27.21 9.26 19.65
N LEU A 624 -27.26 8.63 20.83
CA LEU A 624 -26.68 7.31 21.05
C LEU A 624 -27.43 6.22 20.26
N ILE A 625 -28.76 6.26 20.20
CA ILE A 625 -29.53 5.33 19.38
C ILE A 625 -29.23 5.53 17.89
N ASP A 626 -29.11 6.78 17.43
CA ASP A 626 -28.70 7.09 16.07
C ASP A 626 -27.29 6.56 15.74
N LEU A 627 -26.37 6.59 16.70
CA LEU A 627 -25.04 5.97 16.56
C LEU A 627 -25.12 4.44 16.34
N PHE A 628 -26.18 3.77 16.80
CA PHE A 628 -26.38 2.34 16.54
C PHE A 628 -27.09 2.05 15.24
N GLU A 629 -28.13 2.83 14.92
CA GLU A 629 -29.07 2.49 13.85
C GLU A 629 -28.76 3.18 12.53
N ARG A 630 -28.02 4.30 12.56
CA ARG A 630 -27.64 5.04 11.35
C ARG A 630 -26.21 4.73 10.91
N PRO A 631 -25.95 4.64 9.60
CA PRO A 631 -24.59 4.56 9.10
C PRO A 631 -23.81 5.83 9.50
N PRO A 632 -22.47 5.74 9.65
CA PRO A 632 -21.65 6.91 9.91
C PRO A 632 -21.89 8.02 8.87
N GLU A 633 -21.90 9.28 9.30
CA GLU A 633 -22.01 10.40 8.37
C GLU A 633 -20.83 10.38 7.39
N LYS A 634 -21.11 10.25 6.09
CA LYS A 634 -20.07 10.30 5.06
C LYS A 634 -19.48 11.71 5.00
N LEU A 635 -18.29 11.89 5.56
CA LEU A 635 -17.53 13.13 5.44
C LEU A 635 -16.95 13.22 4.02
N LYS A 636 -17.42 14.20 3.22
CA LYS A 636 -16.78 14.53 1.93
C LYS A 636 -15.35 15.02 2.21
N GLY A 637 -14.35 14.31 1.70
CA GLY A 637 -12.93 14.69 1.79
C GLY A 637 -12.09 13.99 2.86
N LEU A 638 -12.62 12.97 3.54
CA LEU A 638 -11.84 12.03 4.35
C LEU A 638 -11.89 10.66 3.68
N GLU A 639 -10.96 10.42 2.76
CA GLU A 639 -10.61 9.04 2.45
C GLU A 639 -10.03 8.44 3.74
N ILE A 640 -10.79 7.54 4.37
CA ILE A 640 -10.25 6.60 5.35
C ILE A 640 -9.39 5.62 4.54
N GLY A 641 -8.20 6.08 4.18
CA GLY A 641 -7.15 5.29 3.58
C GLY A 641 -6.01 5.21 4.57
N GLU A 642 -5.60 3.99 4.87
CA GLU A 642 -4.30 3.69 5.45
C GLU A 642 -3.23 4.56 4.77
N SER A 643 -2.58 5.44 5.54
CA SER A 643 -1.32 6.13 5.22
C SER A 643 -1.02 6.35 3.73
N ALA A 644 -1.53 7.44 3.13
CA ALA A 644 -0.83 8.16 2.04
C ALA A 644 -1.65 9.38 1.60
N GLY A 645 -1.07 10.57 1.75
CA GLY A 645 -1.66 11.82 1.30
C GLY A 645 -1.15 12.98 2.13
N VAL A 646 0.15 13.27 2.02
CA VAL A 646 0.72 14.52 2.51
C VAL A 646 -0.08 15.64 1.84
N ALA A 647 -0.72 16.50 2.63
CA ALA A 647 -1.13 17.79 2.11
C ALA A 647 0.17 18.50 1.70
N GLU A 648 0.42 18.62 0.39
CA GLU A 648 1.54 19.39 -0.14
C GLU A 648 1.40 20.82 0.38
N ASP A 649 2.16 21.15 1.43
CA ASP A 649 2.42 22.52 1.81
C ASP A 649 3.49 23.02 0.83
N PRO A 650 3.19 23.97 -0.07
CA PRO A 650 4.10 24.41 -1.11
C PRO A 650 5.41 25.02 -0.58
N ASP A 651 5.45 25.39 0.71
CA ASP A 651 6.61 25.94 1.42
C ASP A 651 7.41 24.90 2.21
N ALA A 652 6.98 23.64 2.28
CA ALA A 652 7.75 22.57 2.93
C ALA A 652 8.82 22.05 1.95
N GLY A 653 10.09 22.34 2.24
CA GLY A 653 11.22 21.70 1.54
C GLY A 653 11.18 20.17 1.63
N TYR A 654 12.11 19.48 0.98
CA TYR A 654 12.17 18.01 0.96
C TYR A 654 12.08 17.41 2.38
N GLN A 655 11.01 16.66 2.66
CA GLN A 655 10.82 15.90 3.90
C GLN A 655 10.62 14.42 3.57
N VAL A 656 11.30 13.54 4.29
CA VAL A 656 11.13 12.08 4.17
C VAL A 656 9.71 11.71 4.62
N ALA A 657 8.95 11.08 3.73
CA ALA A 657 7.60 10.61 4.01
C ALA A 657 7.61 9.39 4.94
N PHE A 658 6.61 9.28 5.81
CA PHE A 658 6.39 8.08 6.61
C PHE A 658 5.97 6.89 5.73
N ALA A 659 6.66 5.76 5.86
CA ALA A 659 6.28 4.49 5.25
C ALA A 659 6.06 3.45 6.35
N GLN A 660 4.80 3.02 6.51
CA GLN A 660 4.41 2.00 7.48
C GLN A 660 4.93 0.64 7.05
N LEU A 661 5.62 -0.05 7.96
CA LEU A 661 5.99 -1.44 7.81
C LEU A 661 4.79 -2.34 8.13
N THR A 662 4.39 -3.16 7.19
CA THR A 662 3.29 -4.12 7.27
C THR A 662 3.52 -5.14 8.36
N HIS A 663 4.75 -5.66 8.48
CA HIS A 663 5.08 -6.67 9.50
C HIS A 663 5.41 -6.07 10.87
N ALA A 664 5.38 -4.75 10.99
CA ALA A 664 5.56 -4.01 12.23
C ALA A 664 4.37 -3.07 12.48
N GLN A 665 3.13 -3.50 12.24
CA GLN A 665 1.95 -2.73 12.66
C GLN A 665 1.77 -2.78 14.19
N PRO A 666 1.26 -1.70 14.82
CA PRO A 666 0.99 -1.68 16.26
C PRO A 666 -0.15 -2.62 16.64
N ASN A 667 -0.02 -3.31 17.78
CA ASN A 667 -1.13 -4.00 18.40
C ASN A 667 -2.05 -2.97 19.07
N GLN A 668 -3.27 -2.79 18.57
CA GLN A 668 -4.27 -1.93 19.21
C GLN A 668 -5.07 -2.74 20.25
N PRO A 669 -4.86 -2.53 21.56
CA PRO A 669 -5.62 -3.25 22.57
C PRO A 669 -7.09 -2.80 22.54
N ASP A 670 -8.03 -3.74 22.44
CA ASP A 670 -9.45 -3.44 22.67
C ASP A 670 -9.68 -3.26 24.17
N HIS A 671 -9.70 -2.01 24.62
CA HIS A 671 -9.99 -1.65 26.02
C HIS A 671 -11.38 -2.09 26.49
N LEU A 672 -12.25 -2.52 25.59
CA LEU A 672 -13.62 -2.96 25.85
C LEU A 672 -13.86 -4.39 25.36
N ALA A 673 -12.84 -5.24 25.32
CA ALA A 673 -12.93 -6.62 24.82
C ALA A 673 -14.07 -7.44 25.48
N GLU A 674 -14.39 -7.17 26.74
CA GLU A 674 -15.47 -7.83 27.49
C GLU A 674 -16.87 -7.47 26.97
N ILE A 675 -17.02 -6.33 26.30
CA ILE A 675 -18.30 -5.86 25.77
C ILE A 675 -18.39 -6.28 24.31
N THR A 676 -19.20 -7.31 24.03
CA THR A 676 -19.41 -7.79 22.65
C THR A 676 -20.46 -6.96 21.91
N ASP A 677 -21.54 -6.56 22.59
CA ASP A 677 -22.61 -5.74 22.03
C ASP A 677 -22.88 -4.49 22.87
N ALA A 678 -22.62 -3.32 22.28
CA ALA A 678 -22.86 -2.03 22.91
C ALA A 678 -24.35 -1.72 23.13
N ARG A 679 -25.26 -2.29 22.32
CA ARG A 679 -26.72 -2.15 22.49
C ARG A 679 -27.17 -2.91 23.74
N GLN A 680 -26.68 -4.13 23.92
CA GLN A 680 -26.94 -4.94 25.12
C GLN A 680 -26.38 -4.25 26.37
N PHE A 681 -25.19 -3.65 26.27
CA PHE A 681 -24.60 -2.87 27.36
C PHE A 681 -25.48 -1.67 27.76
N LEU A 682 -26.02 -0.92 26.79
CA LEU A 682 -26.97 0.17 27.05
C LEU A 682 -28.22 -0.33 27.78
N ALA A 683 -28.88 -1.37 27.26
CA ALA A 683 -30.12 -1.89 27.83
C ALA A 683 -29.92 -2.38 29.29
N THR A 684 -28.85 -3.13 29.53
CA THR A 684 -28.53 -3.65 30.87
C THR A 684 -28.20 -2.51 31.85
N SER A 685 -27.48 -1.49 31.39
CA SER A 685 -27.11 -0.33 32.22
C SER A 685 -28.34 0.52 32.58
N LEU A 686 -29.25 0.73 31.64
CA LEU A 686 -30.51 1.41 31.91
C LEU A 686 -31.40 0.63 32.88
N SER A 687 -31.43 -0.70 32.79
CA SER A 687 -32.19 -1.54 33.74
C SER A 687 -31.62 -1.42 35.15
N LYS A 688 -30.30 -1.48 35.31
CA LYS A 688 -29.63 -1.23 36.60
C LYS A 688 -29.93 0.17 37.14
N PHE A 689 -29.89 1.18 36.27
CA PHE A 689 -30.24 2.56 36.63
C PHE A 689 -31.69 2.66 37.13
N ALA A 690 -32.65 2.07 36.41
CA ALA A 690 -34.06 2.02 36.80
C ALA A 690 -34.27 1.35 38.17
N GLN A 691 -33.57 0.24 38.43
CA GLN A 691 -33.63 -0.47 39.70
C GLN A 691 -33.08 0.35 40.86
N SER A 692 -31.97 1.07 40.62
CA SER A 692 -31.35 1.91 41.64
C SER A 692 -32.13 3.20 41.94
N ARG A 693 -32.95 3.67 40.99
CA ARG A 693 -33.70 4.94 41.07
C ARG A 693 -35.12 4.78 40.50
N ALA A 694 -35.97 4.09 41.25
CA ALA A 694 -37.34 3.81 40.84
C ALA A 694 -38.13 5.09 40.55
N GLY A 695 -38.74 5.17 39.36
CA GLY A 695 -39.60 6.29 38.94
C GLY A 695 -38.91 7.45 38.22
N GLU A 696 -37.58 7.56 38.29
CA GLU A 696 -36.84 8.63 37.60
C GLU A 696 -36.69 8.36 36.09
N LEU A 697 -36.35 7.12 35.69
CA LEU A 697 -36.12 6.77 34.29
C LEU A 697 -37.35 6.99 33.38
N PRO A 698 -38.59 6.59 33.77
CA PRO A 698 -39.79 6.90 32.96
C PRO A 698 -39.97 8.39 32.70
N THR A 699 -39.62 9.24 33.67
CA THR A 699 -39.70 10.70 33.52
C THR A 699 -38.69 11.23 32.51
N LEU A 700 -37.45 10.70 32.54
CA LEU A 700 -36.39 11.06 31.59
C LEU A 700 -36.68 10.56 30.16
N LEU A 701 -37.39 9.43 30.03
CA LEU A 701 -37.79 8.87 28.74
C LEU A 701 -39.05 9.53 28.16
N SER A 702 -39.85 10.23 28.95
CA SER A 702 -41.09 10.89 28.51
C SER A 702 -40.90 11.73 27.24
N PRO A 703 -39.88 12.63 27.13
CA PRO A 703 -39.68 13.48 25.97
C PRO A 703 -39.18 12.75 24.71
N LEU A 704 -38.78 11.48 24.82
CA LEU A 704 -38.26 10.71 23.70
C LEU A 704 -39.39 10.32 22.72
N GLU A 705 -39.14 10.44 21.42
CA GLU A 705 -40.15 10.13 20.40
C GLU A 705 -40.54 8.64 20.40
N PRO A 706 -41.76 8.28 19.95
CA PRO A 706 -42.26 6.89 20.02
C PRO A 706 -41.38 5.87 19.30
N GLU A 707 -40.76 6.25 18.17
CA GLU A 707 -39.90 5.37 17.38
C GLU A 707 -38.66 4.93 18.17
N TYR A 708 -37.97 5.89 18.82
CA TYR A 708 -36.81 5.59 19.67
C TYR A 708 -37.19 4.77 20.91
N LYS A 709 -38.38 4.99 21.49
CA LYS A 709 -38.90 4.14 22.58
C LYS A 709 -39.09 2.68 22.14
N GLN A 710 -39.59 2.45 20.93
CA GLN A 710 -39.73 1.10 20.38
C GLN A 710 -38.38 0.42 20.13
N VAL A 711 -37.41 1.16 19.58
CA VAL A 711 -36.04 0.67 19.38
C VAL A 711 -35.38 0.31 20.72
N LEU A 712 -35.54 1.17 21.74
CA LEU A 712 -35.03 0.89 23.07
C LEU A 712 -35.67 -0.34 23.72
N GLN A 713 -36.98 -0.53 23.54
CA GLN A 713 -37.68 -1.73 23.99
C GLN A 713 -37.12 -2.98 23.33
N LYS A 714 -36.87 -2.94 22.01
CA LYS A 714 -36.22 -4.05 21.28
C LYS A 714 -34.86 -4.41 21.88
N TYR A 715 -34.03 -3.43 22.24
CA TYR A 715 -32.74 -3.70 22.90
C TYR A 715 -32.93 -4.35 24.27
N CYS A 716 -33.91 -3.91 25.05
CA CYS A 716 -34.24 -4.49 26.35
C CYS A 716 -34.73 -5.94 26.21
N ASP A 717 -35.59 -6.22 25.23
CA ASP A 717 -36.10 -7.56 24.96
C ASP A 717 -34.98 -8.51 24.53
N GLN A 718 -34.07 -8.05 23.66
CA GLN A 718 -32.89 -8.81 23.23
C GLN A 718 -31.91 -9.08 24.37
N ALA A 719 -31.75 -8.13 25.29
CA ALA A 719 -30.92 -8.27 26.48
C ALA A 719 -31.60 -9.05 27.63
N GLY A 720 -32.90 -9.34 27.51
CA GLY A 720 -33.68 -10.02 28.57
C GLY A 720 -33.91 -9.17 29.82
N VAL A 721 -33.91 -7.84 29.70
CA VAL A 721 -34.05 -6.89 30.83
C VAL A 721 -35.30 -6.03 30.72
N ARG A 722 -35.71 -5.43 31.84
CA ARG A 722 -36.82 -4.47 31.88
C ARG A 722 -36.37 -3.14 32.47
N ILE A 723 -36.85 -2.05 31.88
CA ILE A 723 -36.56 -0.65 32.27
C ILE A 723 -37.82 0.07 32.80
N ALA A 724 -38.90 -0.69 33.01
CA ALA A 724 -40.19 -0.26 33.55
C ALA A 724 -40.60 -1.15 34.72
#